data_AF-A0A0G3BPI7-F1
#
_entry.id   AF-A0A0G3BPI7-F1
#
_cell.length_a   1.000
_cell.length_b   1.000
_cell.length_c   1.000
_cell.angle_alpha   90.00
_cell.angle_beta   90.00
_cell.angle_gamma   90.00
#
_symmetry.space_group_name_H-M   'P 1'
#
loop_
_entity.id
_entity.type
_entity.pdbx_description
1 polymer ?
#
loop_
_entity_poly.entity_id
_entity_poly.type
_entity_poly.pdbx_seq_one_letter_code
_entity_poly.pdbx_strand_id
1 'polypeptide(L)'
;MNGRKLSSRPHEVWRSRLTAVLLSTASAASALAADTVFIGGAPGGDRWDLDANWSAGAPVSASTRALLGNSFSLVASGSFAVSTLHGNRFLQVVGGEIELNAPGSTLGQLYLQGGRLTGPGSLTARSLDWEAGELAGPALTVTGNARLRGALQGGASRVELLGVSTAGQAALQFAGGGAAFIQRGSLTASGSLAFDVTDNAAWINTGVMTLKDGRLRTSGGTISQTGTLNIADSGHFVLDHNGADNMLSTGNWHIGKEATLSVVGVAAWHDFASGTVDNRGTLKVDAPQLGTVVAFGTTATLRGPGGLEVGRAAFISHNAETMQLGWVRLAGPEDPIEHGPGSITLAGGLTVDRLDWGHGNLEAGGPVTVNGDAKLHGWGWNASTSGDPAFNKLMRGTWNFHGDVTWDGAVPIIGDGTVNIAEGARFLDNNVYRPGFEELSARFVSATVNNDGTYLMAGGGVTGIARVNNRGTIRLVGGSELHLHGFRNHGRVEVLDSRAAINLEHLSVLEGVYLIRNGELAPYGNGPERLHHNRAELVLDGAGSRQSVFGPQLDNDGRLAALHGAVLQLGALRQLGELEIDGASGARLSGSFIQTGASARTWIDGWLAASGMHLEGGLFSAGLEGQTGHAELDVQQVSFISGVLLVDIRDRADFDTVSVDGQAQLGGALQLLFGEVPPAYGVYRFLSASGGVSGRFDSVDWELDPALYRVSVLYGANFVELGVSAVPEPASWLLTLFGGLVAVYRNRRSSRRR
;
A
#
# COMPACT_ATOMS: atom_id res chain seq x y z
N MET A 1 -23.08 25.30 -45.35
CA MET A 1 -23.80 26.60 -45.24
C MET A 1 -22.88 27.55 -44.49
N ASN A 2 -22.11 28.37 -45.21
CA ASN A 2 -22.33 29.80 -45.45
C ASN A 2 -21.97 30.65 -44.20
N GLY A 3 -21.01 31.59 -44.23
CA GLY A 3 -20.33 32.14 -45.40
C GLY A 3 -19.13 33.03 -45.10
N ARG A 4 -18.29 33.13 -46.13
CA ARG A 4 -17.27 34.15 -46.36
C ARG A 4 -17.92 35.52 -46.61
N LYS A 5 -17.25 36.61 -46.21
CA LYS A 5 -17.29 37.87 -46.95
C LYS A 5 -15.89 38.43 -47.13
N LEU A 6 -15.46 38.43 -48.40
CA LEU A 6 -14.48 39.34 -48.96
C LEU A 6 -15.14 40.73 -49.10
N SER A 7 -14.35 41.80 -48.97
CA SER A 7 -14.58 43.03 -49.73
C SER A 7 -13.27 43.60 -50.25
N SER A 8 -13.21 43.67 -51.57
CA SER A 8 -12.18 44.23 -52.44
C SER A 8 -12.22 45.77 -52.50
N ARG A 9 -11.01 46.36 -52.61
CA ARG A 9 -10.51 47.53 -53.40
C ARG A 9 -11.54 48.32 -54.28
N PRO A 10 -11.36 49.62 -54.69
CA PRO A 10 -10.09 50.18 -55.26
C PRO A 10 -9.83 51.73 -55.26
N HIS A 11 -8.59 52.07 -55.69
CA HIS A 11 -8.08 53.18 -56.55
C HIS A 11 -8.27 54.70 -56.29
N GLU A 12 -7.09 55.39 -56.24
CA GLU A 12 -6.67 56.68 -56.86
C GLU A 12 -7.45 57.98 -56.53
N VAL A 13 -6.80 59.10 -56.20
CA VAL A 13 -6.15 60.04 -57.16
C VAL A 13 -5.14 60.97 -56.45
N TRP A 14 -4.09 61.29 -57.22
CA TRP A 14 -3.01 62.28 -57.02
C TRP A 14 -3.41 63.67 -56.47
N ARG A 15 -2.53 64.28 -55.66
CA ARG A 15 -1.95 65.62 -55.91
C ARG A 15 -0.76 65.95 -54.99
N SER A 16 0.38 66.09 -55.67
CA SER A 16 1.58 66.88 -55.40
C SER A 16 1.49 68.03 -54.37
N ARG A 17 2.45 68.03 -53.43
CA ARG A 17 3.23 69.23 -53.05
C ARG A 17 4.68 68.86 -52.72
N LEU A 18 5.59 69.30 -53.58
CA LEU A 18 7.00 69.48 -53.27
C LEU A 18 7.12 70.45 -52.08
N THR A 19 7.88 70.06 -51.06
CA THR A 19 8.59 71.02 -50.22
C THR A 19 9.95 70.41 -49.90
N ALA A 20 10.97 70.98 -50.53
CA ALA A 20 12.36 70.64 -50.30
C ALA A 20 12.74 71.08 -48.89
N VAL A 21 13.06 70.12 -48.03
CA VAL A 21 13.81 70.35 -46.80
C VAL A 21 15.23 69.87 -47.07
N LEU A 22 16.16 70.81 -47.21
CA LEU A 22 17.59 70.53 -47.10
C LEU A 22 17.85 70.01 -45.68
N LEU A 23 18.00 68.70 -45.51
CA LEU A 23 18.67 68.15 -44.33
C LEU A 23 20.16 68.06 -44.66
N SER A 24 20.94 68.90 -44.00
CA SER A 24 22.38 68.80 -43.91
C SER A 24 22.77 67.45 -43.30
N THR A 25 23.28 66.53 -44.12
CA THR A 25 24.09 65.41 -43.65
C THR A 25 25.42 65.96 -43.15
N ALA A 26 25.45 66.39 -41.88
CA ALA A 26 26.69 66.48 -41.15
C ALA A 26 27.20 65.05 -40.95
N SER A 27 28.16 64.64 -41.77
CA SER A 27 29.05 63.53 -41.43
C SER A 27 29.76 63.89 -40.14
N ALA A 28 29.19 63.50 -39.01
CA ALA A 28 29.90 63.42 -37.76
C ALA A 28 31.03 62.41 -37.97
N ALA A 29 32.22 62.92 -38.28
CA ALA A 29 33.44 62.15 -38.15
C ALA A 29 33.42 61.57 -36.74
N SER A 30 33.31 60.25 -36.64
CA SER A 30 33.43 59.53 -35.39
C SER A 30 34.76 59.98 -34.79
N ALA A 31 34.74 60.75 -33.71
CA ALA A 31 35.93 60.98 -32.94
C ALA A 31 36.47 59.60 -32.59
N LEU A 32 37.63 59.23 -33.14
CA LEU A 32 38.27 57.96 -32.87
C LEU A 32 38.37 57.85 -31.35
N ALA A 33 37.82 56.78 -30.79
CA ALA A 33 37.87 56.50 -29.38
C ALA A 33 39.32 56.70 -28.90
N ALA A 34 39.53 57.60 -27.93
CA ALA A 34 40.86 57.87 -27.42
C ALA A 34 41.36 56.60 -26.72
N ASP A 35 42.47 56.05 -27.19
CA ASP A 35 43.11 54.91 -26.55
C ASP A 35 43.96 55.43 -25.39
N THR A 36 43.69 54.95 -24.17
CA THR A 36 44.57 55.17 -23.03
C THR A 36 45.14 53.83 -22.59
N VAL A 37 46.47 53.75 -22.53
CA VAL A 37 47.21 52.53 -22.20
C VAL A 37 47.61 52.59 -20.74
N PHE A 38 47.32 51.52 -20.00
CA PHE A 38 47.80 51.37 -18.63
C PHE A 38 49.29 51.08 -18.64
N ILE A 39 50.09 52.02 -18.16
CA ILE A 39 51.55 51.93 -18.10
C ILE A 39 52.05 51.45 -16.73
N GLY A 40 51.24 51.57 -15.68
CA GLY A 40 51.54 51.11 -14.32
C GLY A 40 52.78 51.75 -13.68
N GLY A 41 53.09 51.34 -12.44
CA GLY A 41 54.36 51.68 -11.79
C GLY A 41 54.51 53.07 -11.17
N ALA A 42 53.43 53.86 -11.04
CA ALA A 42 53.47 55.13 -10.30
C ALA A 42 53.66 54.91 -8.78
N PRO A 43 54.26 55.90 -8.05
CA PRO A 43 54.28 55.89 -6.58
C PRO A 43 52.85 55.78 -6.02
N GLY A 44 52.57 54.72 -5.24
CA GLY A 44 51.21 54.40 -4.77
C GLY A 44 50.65 53.08 -5.34
N GLY A 45 51.34 52.47 -6.30
CA GLY A 45 51.05 51.15 -6.86
C GLY A 45 50.22 51.19 -8.14
N ASP A 46 49.80 50.02 -8.61
CA ASP A 46 49.11 49.84 -9.89
C ASP A 46 47.60 50.17 -9.82
N ARG A 47 47.26 51.37 -9.33
CA ARG A 47 45.87 51.80 -9.15
C ARG A 47 45.32 52.59 -10.33
N TRP A 48 44.03 52.42 -10.63
CA TRP A 48 43.32 53.12 -11.71
C TRP A 48 43.11 54.61 -11.48
N ASP A 49 43.03 55.05 -10.21
CA ASP A 49 42.79 56.44 -9.81
C ASP A 49 44.04 57.34 -9.87
N LEU A 50 45.20 56.77 -10.19
CA LEU A 50 46.43 57.52 -10.39
C LEU A 50 46.59 57.84 -11.87
N ASP A 51 46.37 59.11 -12.27
CA ASP A 51 46.53 59.56 -13.66
C ASP A 51 47.89 59.18 -14.27
N ALA A 52 48.95 59.16 -13.45
CA ALA A 52 50.31 58.77 -13.84
C ALA A 52 50.44 57.30 -14.28
N ASN A 53 49.48 56.43 -13.96
CA ASN A 53 49.44 55.05 -14.42
C ASN A 53 48.84 54.90 -15.83
N TRP A 54 48.42 55.99 -16.47
CA TRP A 54 47.77 55.99 -17.78
C TRP A 54 48.50 56.89 -18.78
N SER A 55 48.63 56.46 -20.03
CA SER A 55 49.33 57.22 -21.07
C SER A 55 48.67 58.57 -21.40
N ALA A 56 47.37 58.71 -21.14
CA ALA A 56 46.58 59.90 -21.44
C ALA A 56 45.69 60.35 -20.26
N GLY A 57 46.08 60.00 -19.02
CA GLY A 57 45.26 60.21 -17.81
C GLY A 57 44.21 59.11 -17.60
N ALA A 58 43.59 59.10 -16.42
CA ALA A 58 42.62 58.07 -16.05
C ALA A 58 41.40 58.06 -16.98
N PRO A 59 40.89 56.88 -17.37
CA PRO A 59 39.75 56.77 -18.27
C PRO A 59 38.45 57.16 -17.57
N VAL A 60 38.03 58.40 -17.76
CA VAL A 60 36.79 58.96 -17.16
C VAL A 60 35.71 59.29 -18.19
N SER A 61 35.85 58.83 -19.44
CA SER A 61 34.93 59.15 -20.54
C SER A 61 34.43 57.91 -21.28
N ALA A 62 33.12 57.84 -21.47
CA ALA A 62 32.40 56.77 -22.18
C ALA A 62 32.88 56.48 -23.61
N SER A 63 33.65 57.39 -24.24
CA SER A 63 34.26 57.17 -25.56
C SER A 63 35.69 56.62 -25.52
N THR A 64 36.28 56.45 -24.34
CA THR A 64 37.70 56.05 -24.17
C THR A 64 37.85 54.53 -24.23
N ARG A 65 38.85 54.01 -24.97
CA ARG A 65 39.23 52.60 -24.86
C ARG A 65 40.37 52.45 -23.87
N ALA A 66 40.14 51.68 -22.82
CA ALA A 66 41.16 51.39 -21.81
C ALA A 66 41.92 50.10 -22.17
N LEU A 67 43.22 50.23 -22.41
CA LEU A 67 44.11 49.13 -22.80
C LEU A 67 45.03 48.77 -21.63
N LEU A 68 44.69 47.73 -20.87
CA LEU A 68 45.47 47.27 -19.69
C LEU A 68 46.75 46.51 -20.05
N GLY A 69 46.87 46.03 -21.29
CA GLY A 69 48.02 45.24 -21.76
C GLY A 69 48.20 43.95 -20.94
N ASN A 70 49.45 43.69 -20.54
CA ASN A 70 49.84 42.53 -19.73
C ASN A 70 50.06 42.88 -18.25
N SER A 71 49.57 44.03 -17.80
CA SER A 71 49.80 44.54 -16.44
C SER A 71 48.76 44.02 -15.45
N PHE A 72 49.08 44.10 -14.16
CA PHE A 72 48.10 44.03 -13.08
C PHE A 72 47.52 45.43 -12.88
N SER A 73 46.20 45.54 -12.70
CA SER A 73 45.56 46.83 -12.44
C SER A 73 44.49 46.71 -11.37
N LEU A 74 44.48 47.66 -10.44
CA LEU A 74 43.60 47.70 -9.28
C LEU A 74 42.65 48.90 -9.32
N VAL A 75 41.35 48.64 -9.21
CA VAL A 75 40.33 49.64 -8.90
C VAL A 75 40.01 49.53 -7.42
N ALA A 76 40.51 50.47 -6.63
CA ALA A 76 40.26 50.56 -5.20
C ALA A 76 39.12 51.54 -4.86
N SER A 77 38.96 52.59 -5.67
CA SER A 77 37.99 53.68 -5.48
C SER A 77 37.83 54.46 -6.79
N GLY A 78 36.86 55.39 -6.84
CA GLY A 78 36.59 56.23 -8.00
C GLY A 78 35.48 55.70 -8.90
N SER A 79 35.10 56.47 -9.92
CA SER A 79 34.14 56.09 -10.95
C SER A 79 34.77 56.37 -12.31
N PHE A 80 34.84 55.33 -13.14
CA PHE A 80 35.54 55.35 -14.43
C PHE A 80 34.56 54.93 -15.52
N ALA A 81 34.43 55.75 -16.55
CA ALA A 81 33.63 55.41 -17.73
C ALA A 81 34.56 55.09 -18.90
N VAL A 82 34.33 53.96 -19.56
CA VAL A 82 35.06 53.54 -20.76
C VAL A 82 34.09 53.05 -21.83
N SER A 83 34.48 53.20 -23.09
CA SER A 83 33.83 52.54 -24.22
C SER A 83 34.06 51.04 -24.14
N THR A 84 35.33 50.61 -24.19
CA THR A 84 35.74 49.20 -24.07
C THR A 84 36.98 49.07 -23.21
N LEU A 85 37.12 47.90 -22.60
CA LEU A 85 38.24 47.54 -21.74
C LEU A 85 38.94 46.29 -22.27
N HIS A 86 40.24 46.38 -22.57
CA HIS A 86 41.02 45.27 -23.11
C HIS A 86 42.27 44.99 -22.29
N GLY A 87 42.46 43.74 -21.87
CA GLY A 87 43.66 43.30 -21.15
C GLY A 87 43.86 41.80 -21.22
N ASN A 88 45.12 41.35 -21.17
CA ASN A 88 45.46 39.91 -21.21
C ASN A 88 45.76 39.32 -19.83
N ARG A 89 45.92 40.14 -18.80
CA ARG A 89 46.21 39.74 -17.41
C ARG A 89 45.05 40.09 -16.46
N PHE A 90 45.33 40.67 -15.31
CA PHE A 90 44.42 40.73 -14.16
C PHE A 90 43.87 42.14 -13.96
N LEU A 91 42.56 42.23 -13.86
CA LEU A 91 41.88 43.40 -13.31
C LEU A 91 41.30 43.02 -11.95
N GLN A 92 41.67 43.75 -10.91
CA GLN A 92 41.11 43.60 -9.57
C GLN A 92 40.25 44.80 -9.22
N VAL A 93 39.00 44.56 -8.85
CA VAL A 93 38.03 45.59 -8.47
C VAL A 93 37.64 45.34 -7.02
N VAL A 94 38.36 46.01 -6.10
CA VAL A 94 38.12 45.90 -4.65
C VAL A 94 37.12 46.96 -4.19
N GLY A 95 37.05 48.09 -4.90
CA GLY A 95 36.08 49.16 -4.70
C GLY A 95 35.94 50.01 -5.96
N GLY A 96 35.23 51.13 -5.87
CA GLY A 96 34.95 52.00 -7.01
C GLY A 96 33.98 51.41 -8.03
N GLU A 97 33.87 52.08 -9.18
CA GLU A 97 32.93 51.74 -10.26
C GLU A 97 33.62 51.84 -11.63
N ILE A 98 33.39 50.84 -12.50
CA ILE A 98 33.74 50.91 -13.92
C ILE A 98 32.45 50.77 -14.74
N GLU A 99 32.11 51.81 -15.50
CA GLU A 99 31.01 51.82 -16.45
C GLU A 99 31.51 51.45 -17.86
N LEU A 100 31.02 50.32 -18.39
CA LEU A 100 31.29 49.84 -19.75
C LEU A 100 30.19 50.33 -20.71
N ASN A 101 30.54 51.16 -21.68
CA ASN A 101 29.57 51.84 -22.55
C ASN A 101 29.39 51.19 -23.94
N ALA A 102 30.26 50.26 -24.34
CA ALA A 102 30.18 49.55 -25.62
C ALA A 102 30.45 48.04 -25.47
N PRO A 103 29.93 47.20 -26.38
CA PRO A 103 30.23 45.78 -26.38
C PRO A 103 31.68 45.51 -26.82
N GLY A 104 32.20 44.36 -26.39
CA GLY A 104 33.49 43.83 -26.88
C GLY A 104 34.68 43.98 -25.94
N SER A 105 34.46 44.33 -24.67
CA SER A 105 35.54 44.32 -23.67
C SER A 105 36.07 42.91 -23.45
N THR A 106 37.37 42.75 -23.26
CA THR A 106 38.03 41.44 -23.08
C THR A 106 39.09 41.48 -21.97
N LEU A 107 39.07 40.51 -21.06
CA LEU A 107 40.05 40.38 -19.98
C LEU A 107 40.62 38.95 -19.90
N GLY A 108 41.89 38.84 -19.48
CA GLY A 108 42.47 37.55 -19.09
C GLY A 108 41.86 37.03 -17.80
N GLN A 109 41.82 37.87 -16.76
CA GLN A 109 41.22 37.53 -15.47
C GLN A 109 40.58 38.75 -14.82
N LEU A 110 39.39 38.53 -14.26
CA LEU A 110 38.66 39.50 -13.46
C LEU A 110 38.59 39.01 -12.00
N TYR A 111 39.01 39.85 -11.05
CA TYR A 111 38.77 39.67 -9.62
C TYR A 111 37.79 40.74 -9.14
N LEU A 112 36.63 40.35 -8.64
CA LEU A 112 35.61 41.27 -8.13
C LEU A 112 35.43 41.00 -6.63
N GLN A 113 35.88 41.95 -5.79
CA GLN A 113 35.96 41.84 -4.33
C GLN A 113 35.21 42.95 -3.58
N GLY A 114 34.40 43.76 -4.26
CA GLY A 114 33.55 44.76 -3.60
C GLY A 114 33.07 45.92 -4.48
N GLY A 115 33.81 46.30 -5.53
CA GLY A 115 33.40 47.40 -6.42
C GLY A 115 32.27 47.04 -7.38
N ARG A 116 31.98 47.96 -8.31
CA ARG A 116 30.84 47.89 -9.24
C ARG A 116 31.30 47.85 -10.69
N LEU A 117 30.69 46.98 -11.49
CA LEU A 117 30.78 47.01 -12.95
C LEU A 117 29.41 47.38 -13.50
N THR A 118 29.31 48.52 -14.18
CA THR A 118 28.04 49.10 -14.65
C THR A 118 28.05 49.37 -16.16
N GLY A 119 26.94 49.87 -16.69
CA GLY A 119 26.81 50.29 -18.09
C GLY A 119 26.29 49.19 -19.05
N PRO A 120 25.84 49.57 -20.26
CA PRO A 120 25.18 48.66 -21.21
C PRO A 120 26.14 47.75 -22.01
N GLY A 121 27.45 47.86 -21.79
CA GLY A 121 28.47 47.13 -22.55
C GLY A 121 28.51 45.63 -22.31
N SER A 122 29.53 44.97 -22.85
CA SER A 122 29.78 43.54 -22.60
C SER A 122 31.24 43.28 -22.33
N LEU A 123 31.50 42.27 -21.50
CA LEU A 123 32.81 41.85 -21.05
C LEU A 123 32.98 40.34 -21.19
N THR A 124 34.00 39.92 -21.92
CA THR A 124 34.45 38.51 -21.94
C THR A 124 35.71 38.36 -21.11
N ALA A 125 35.67 37.54 -20.06
CA ALA A 125 36.83 37.19 -19.25
C ALA A 125 37.25 35.73 -19.49
N ARG A 126 38.55 35.44 -19.56
CA ARG A 126 39.02 34.05 -19.57
C ARG A 126 38.89 33.40 -18.19
N SER A 127 38.98 34.16 -17.11
CA SER A 127 38.74 33.66 -15.75
C SER A 127 38.11 34.72 -14.85
N LEU A 128 37.36 34.25 -13.85
CA LEU A 128 36.66 35.07 -12.88
C LEU A 128 36.91 34.55 -11.46
N ASP A 129 37.24 35.44 -10.53
CA ASP A 129 37.10 35.20 -9.08
C ASP A 129 36.20 36.29 -8.51
N TRP A 130 34.99 35.92 -8.12
CA TRP A 130 33.97 36.83 -7.63
C TRP A 130 33.68 36.51 -6.17
N GLU A 131 34.10 37.41 -5.28
CA GLU A 131 33.99 37.28 -3.83
C GLU A 131 32.97 38.26 -3.23
N ALA A 132 32.89 39.46 -3.79
CA ALA A 132 31.91 40.48 -3.44
C ALA A 132 31.82 41.53 -4.55
N GLY A 133 30.82 42.40 -4.50
CA GLY A 133 30.62 43.48 -5.47
C GLY A 133 29.39 43.28 -6.35
N GLU A 134 29.14 44.28 -7.19
CA GLU A 134 27.92 44.40 -7.98
C GLU A 134 28.23 44.42 -9.48
N LEU A 135 27.50 43.61 -10.25
CA LEU A 135 27.45 43.68 -11.69
C LEU A 135 26.07 44.25 -12.05
N ALA A 136 26.00 45.50 -12.49
CA ALA A 136 24.73 46.19 -12.79
C ALA A 136 24.77 46.85 -14.17
N GLY A 137 24.53 46.05 -15.20
CA GLY A 137 24.46 46.49 -16.59
C GLY A 137 25.15 45.51 -17.54
N PRO A 138 26.48 45.32 -17.47
CA PRO A 138 27.19 44.73 -18.57
C PRO A 138 27.01 43.22 -18.60
N ALA A 139 26.85 42.67 -19.80
CA ALA A 139 26.83 41.22 -19.98
C ALA A 139 28.25 40.67 -19.77
N LEU A 140 28.41 39.75 -18.82
CA LEU A 140 29.67 39.07 -18.50
C LEU A 140 29.66 37.64 -19.04
N THR A 141 30.63 37.30 -19.88
CA THR A 141 30.88 35.93 -20.35
C THR A 141 32.22 35.42 -19.84
N VAL A 142 32.24 34.29 -19.13
CA VAL A 142 33.46 33.65 -18.64
C VAL A 142 33.75 32.41 -19.48
N THR A 143 34.82 32.46 -20.27
CA THR A 143 35.18 31.37 -21.22
C THR A 143 36.01 30.25 -20.60
N GLY A 144 36.69 30.51 -19.47
CA GLY A 144 37.46 29.53 -18.71
C GLY A 144 36.93 29.34 -17.29
N ASN A 145 37.80 29.46 -16.29
CA ASN A 145 37.45 29.08 -14.92
C ASN A 145 36.76 30.22 -14.17
N ALA A 146 35.71 29.90 -13.40
CA ALA A 146 35.09 30.83 -12.47
C ALA A 146 35.15 30.32 -11.02
N ARG A 147 35.37 31.21 -10.07
CA ARG A 147 35.24 30.96 -8.64
C ARG A 147 34.22 31.95 -8.06
N LEU A 148 33.17 31.43 -7.43
CA LEU A 148 32.07 32.23 -6.90
C LEU A 148 31.99 32.07 -5.37
N ARG A 149 31.99 33.20 -4.66
CA ARG A 149 31.98 33.30 -3.20
C ARG A 149 31.21 34.53 -2.75
N GLY A 150 30.62 34.50 -1.56
CA GLY A 150 29.98 35.66 -0.96
C GLY A 150 28.63 36.05 -1.58
N ALA A 151 28.19 37.27 -1.31
CA ALA A 151 26.96 37.82 -1.87
C ALA A 151 27.25 38.54 -3.19
N LEU A 152 26.55 38.13 -4.23
CA LEU A 152 26.80 38.47 -5.62
C LEU A 152 25.54 39.11 -6.19
N GLN A 153 25.58 40.42 -6.41
CA GLN A 153 24.45 41.16 -6.96
C GLN A 153 24.64 41.34 -8.47
N GLY A 154 23.84 40.62 -9.25
CA GLY A 154 23.86 40.65 -10.71
C GLY A 154 22.95 41.71 -11.32
N GLY A 155 22.14 42.43 -10.53
CA GLY A 155 21.26 43.49 -11.02
C GLY A 155 20.50 43.10 -12.31
N ALA A 156 20.45 44.03 -13.27
CA ALA A 156 19.90 43.82 -14.61
C ALA A 156 20.85 43.09 -15.59
N SER A 157 21.89 42.43 -15.09
CA SER A 157 23.00 41.92 -15.91
C SER A 157 22.84 40.46 -16.32
N ARG A 158 23.51 40.09 -17.41
CA ARG A 158 23.64 38.70 -17.87
C ARG A 158 25.02 38.15 -17.52
N VAL A 159 25.08 37.04 -16.79
CA VAL A 159 26.31 36.30 -16.45
C VAL A 159 26.26 34.93 -17.10
N GLU A 160 27.24 34.62 -17.95
CA GLU A 160 27.33 33.37 -18.69
C GLU A 160 28.64 32.63 -18.41
N LEU A 161 28.55 31.39 -17.91
CA LEU A 161 29.69 30.55 -17.53
C LEU A 161 29.84 29.39 -18.53
N LEU A 162 30.91 29.42 -19.33
CA LEU A 162 31.16 28.43 -20.38
C LEU A 162 32.17 27.35 -19.97
N GLY A 163 33.06 27.63 -19.02
CA GLY A 163 34.11 26.70 -18.58
C GLY A 163 33.83 25.99 -17.25
N VAL A 164 34.88 25.67 -16.50
CA VAL A 164 34.79 24.96 -15.21
C VAL A 164 34.67 25.95 -14.07
N SER A 165 33.57 25.89 -13.35
CA SER A 165 33.24 26.82 -12.29
C SER A 165 33.17 26.12 -10.94
N THR A 166 33.60 26.80 -9.89
CA THR A 166 33.45 26.33 -8.51
C THR A 166 32.74 27.39 -7.69
N ALA A 167 31.84 26.96 -6.81
CA ALA A 167 31.22 27.81 -5.82
C ALA A 167 31.57 27.31 -4.42
N GLY A 168 31.91 28.25 -3.53
CA GLY A 168 31.96 28.00 -2.09
C GLY A 168 30.56 28.15 -1.50
N GLN A 169 30.45 28.99 -0.47
CA GLN A 169 29.17 29.59 -0.08
C GLN A 169 28.96 30.84 -0.91
N ALA A 170 27.88 30.88 -1.69
CA ALA A 170 27.57 32.01 -2.56
C ALA A 170 26.05 32.26 -2.65
N ALA A 171 25.66 33.52 -2.69
CA ALA A 171 24.29 33.97 -2.90
C ALA A 171 24.26 34.90 -4.11
N LEU A 172 23.58 34.47 -5.18
CA LEU A 172 23.48 35.16 -6.46
C LEU A 172 22.08 35.77 -6.61
N GLN A 173 21.99 37.08 -6.77
CA GLN A 173 20.72 37.79 -6.95
C GLN A 173 20.66 38.42 -8.35
N PHE A 174 19.62 38.08 -9.11
CA PHE A 174 19.36 38.61 -10.45
C PHE A 174 17.93 39.17 -10.48
N ALA A 175 17.80 40.43 -10.88
CA ALA A 175 16.52 41.13 -10.86
C ALA A 175 16.37 42.01 -12.10
N GLY A 176 15.19 41.98 -12.70
CA GLY A 176 14.80 42.84 -13.81
C GLY A 176 14.87 42.16 -15.17
N GLY A 177 14.10 42.70 -16.13
CA GLY A 177 14.02 42.17 -17.48
C GLY A 177 15.37 42.17 -18.20
N GLY A 178 15.81 40.99 -18.65
CA GLY A 178 17.09 40.80 -19.33
C GLY A 178 18.23 40.32 -18.42
N ALA A 179 18.06 40.38 -17.10
CA ALA A 179 18.99 39.76 -16.17
C ALA A 179 18.98 38.23 -16.35
N ALA A 180 20.15 37.60 -16.38
CA ALA A 180 20.21 36.15 -16.52
C ALA A 180 21.47 35.54 -15.92
N PHE A 181 21.30 34.43 -15.22
CA PHE A 181 22.40 33.51 -14.94
C PHE A 181 22.34 32.33 -15.90
N ILE A 182 23.38 32.17 -16.72
CA ILE A 182 23.47 31.13 -17.73
C ILE A 182 24.66 30.24 -17.44
N GLN A 183 24.40 29.01 -17.06
CA GLN A 183 25.39 27.96 -16.94
C GLN A 183 25.38 27.14 -18.23
N ARG A 184 26.54 27.02 -18.91
CA ARG A 184 26.73 26.06 -20.02
C ARG A 184 27.86 25.06 -19.80
N GLY A 185 28.83 25.39 -18.96
CA GLY A 185 30.01 24.55 -18.68
C GLY A 185 29.76 23.53 -17.57
N SER A 186 30.67 23.49 -16.60
CA SER A 186 30.47 22.74 -15.34
C SER A 186 30.49 23.69 -14.15
N LEU A 187 29.63 23.45 -13.14
CA LEU A 187 29.63 24.20 -11.88
C LEU A 187 29.56 23.22 -10.71
N THR A 188 30.55 23.24 -9.83
CA THR A 188 30.54 22.46 -8.59
C THR A 188 30.47 23.38 -7.38
N ALA A 189 29.38 23.29 -6.61
CA ALA A 189 29.20 24.01 -5.36
C ALA A 189 29.55 23.10 -4.17
N SER A 190 30.63 23.46 -3.46
CA SER A 190 31.09 22.77 -2.26
C SER A 190 30.40 23.25 -0.98
N GLY A 191 29.77 24.44 -1.02
CA GLY A 191 28.92 25.00 0.04
C GLY A 191 27.52 25.31 -0.49
N SER A 192 26.76 26.10 0.27
CA SER A 192 25.41 26.51 -0.13
C SER A 192 25.44 27.51 -1.28
N LEU A 193 24.71 27.19 -2.35
CA LEU A 193 24.51 28.08 -3.50
C LEU A 193 23.05 28.53 -3.58
N ALA A 194 22.81 29.82 -3.32
CA ALA A 194 21.48 30.42 -3.43
C ALA A 194 21.36 31.26 -4.71
N PHE A 195 20.26 31.11 -5.43
CA PHE A 195 19.86 31.97 -6.54
C PHE A 195 18.54 32.66 -6.17
N ASP A 196 18.47 33.97 -6.33
CA ASP A 196 17.23 34.73 -6.23
C ASP A 196 16.98 35.39 -7.59
N VAL A 197 15.90 34.99 -8.27
CA VAL A 197 15.59 35.40 -9.66
C VAL A 197 14.21 36.06 -9.68
N THR A 198 14.19 37.38 -9.80
CA THR A 198 12.96 38.18 -9.71
C THR A 198 12.74 39.05 -10.95
N ASP A 199 11.53 39.55 -11.13
CA ASP A 199 11.19 40.61 -12.09
C ASP A 199 11.56 40.27 -13.56
N ASN A 200 11.19 39.08 -14.02
CA ASN A 200 11.48 38.52 -15.36
C ASN A 200 12.95 38.21 -15.63
N ALA A 201 13.79 38.07 -14.59
CA ALA A 201 15.12 37.52 -14.72
C ALA A 201 15.07 36.02 -15.10
N ALA A 202 16.18 35.49 -15.61
CA ALA A 202 16.28 34.09 -16.04
C ALA A 202 17.39 33.30 -15.31
N TRP A 203 17.09 32.07 -14.93
CA TRP A 203 18.10 31.06 -14.61
C TRP A 203 18.05 29.96 -15.67
N ILE A 204 19.18 29.76 -16.35
CA ILE A 204 19.31 28.82 -17.46
C ILE A 204 20.49 27.90 -17.16
N ASN A 205 20.23 26.60 -17.09
CA ASN A 205 21.27 25.60 -17.03
C ASN A 205 21.19 24.69 -18.27
N THR A 206 22.26 24.66 -19.06
CA THR A 206 22.43 23.74 -20.20
C THR A 206 23.66 22.85 -20.07
N GLY A 207 24.45 23.01 -19.01
CA GLY A 207 25.66 22.23 -18.74
C GLY A 207 25.47 21.29 -17.55
N VAL A 208 26.53 21.06 -16.76
CA VAL A 208 26.50 20.18 -15.59
C VAL A 208 26.67 20.98 -14.31
N MET A 209 25.71 20.92 -13.40
CA MET A 209 25.78 21.54 -12.09
C MET A 209 25.76 20.45 -11.02
N THR A 210 26.71 20.49 -10.07
CA THR A 210 26.77 19.59 -8.91
C THR A 210 26.73 20.41 -7.64
N LEU A 211 25.72 20.20 -6.81
CA LEU A 211 25.44 20.97 -5.62
C LEU A 211 25.50 20.07 -4.39
N LYS A 212 26.22 20.50 -3.36
CA LYS A 212 26.02 19.93 -2.02
C LYS A 212 24.76 20.50 -1.39
N ASP A 213 24.70 21.82 -1.24
CA ASP A 213 23.52 22.51 -0.71
C ASP A 213 23.15 23.66 -1.63
N GLY A 214 21.87 24.01 -1.69
CA GLY A 214 21.46 25.20 -2.43
C GLY A 214 19.99 25.51 -2.40
N ARG A 215 19.65 26.66 -2.97
CA ARG A 215 18.29 27.13 -3.14
C ARG A 215 18.17 27.90 -4.43
N LEU A 216 17.11 27.68 -5.18
CA LEU A 216 16.68 28.56 -6.27
C LEU A 216 15.34 29.14 -5.86
N ARG A 217 15.34 30.42 -5.51
CA ARG A 217 14.14 31.20 -5.24
C ARG A 217 13.79 32.01 -6.49
N THR A 218 12.53 31.97 -6.90
CA THR A 218 12.08 32.77 -8.03
C THR A 218 10.73 33.42 -7.77
N SER A 219 10.56 34.67 -8.21
CA SER A 219 9.26 35.35 -8.25
C SER A 219 9.08 36.11 -9.55
N GLY A 220 8.36 35.49 -10.49
CA GLY A 220 8.08 36.08 -11.81
C GLY A 220 9.25 35.98 -12.80
N GLY A 221 10.04 34.90 -12.76
CA GLY A 221 11.26 34.71 -13.57
C GLY A 221 11.24 33.41 -14.37
N THR A 222 12.07 33.34 -15.42
CA THR A 222 12.17 32.13 -16.27
C THR A 222 13.19 31.15 -15.71
N ILE A 223 12.77 29.91 -15.46
CA ILE A 223 13.66 28.80 -15.07
C ILE A 223 13.69 27.79 -16.22
N SER A 224 14.86 27.62 -16.84
CA SER A 224 15.07 26.62 -17.88
C SER A 224 16.19 25.68 -17.49
N GLN A 225 15.86 24.38 -17.38
CA GLN A 225 16.84 23.34 -17.06
C GLN A 225 16.85 22.26 -18.13
N THR A 226 17.84 22.34 -19.04
CA THR A 226 18.06 21.37 -20.12
C THR A 226 19.36 20.58 -19.95
N GLY A 227 20.21 20.98 -18.99
CA GLY A 227 21.47 20.32 -18.66
C GLY A 227 21.30 19.17 -17.66
N THR A 228 22.33 18.95 -16.83
CA THR A 228 22.31 17.98 -15.72
C THR A 228 22.45 18.72 -14.40
N LEU A 229 21.59 18.39 -13.42
CA LEU A 229 21.73 18.82 -12.03
C LEU A 229 21.95 17.61 -11.13
N ASN A 230 23.09 17.57 -10.45
CA ASN A 230 23.45 16.57 -9.45
C ASN A 230 23.34 17.20 -8.08
N ILE A 231 22.48 16.65 -7.23
CA ILE A 231 22.49 16.93 -5.79
C ILE A 231 23.34 15.84 -5.16
N ALA A 232 24.47 16.24 -4.58
CA ALA A 232 25.43 15.32 -3.98
C ALA A 232 24.80 14.53 -2.83
N ASP A 233 25.44 13.42 -2.45
CA ASP A 233 24.99 12.62 -1.31
C ASP A 233 24.89 13.48 -0.04
N SER A 234 23.81 13.27 0.72
CA SER A 234 23.41 14.06 1.89
C SER A 234 23.16 15.56 1.64
N GLY A 235 23.05 15.98 0.38
CA GLY A 235 22.81 17.37 0.00
C GLY A 235 21.36 17.82 0.11
N HIS A 236 21.12 19.12 0.28
CA HIS A 236 19.76 19.70 0.24
C HIS A 236 19.63 20.79 -0.80
N PHE A 237 18.72 20.61 -1.76
CA PHE A 237 18.38 21.63 -2.76
C PHE A 237 16.91 22.01 -2.69
N VAL A 238 16.63 23.32 -2.58
CA VAL A 238 15.26 23.86 -2.51
C VAL A 238 14.93 24.63 -3.79
N LEU A 239 13.92 24.18 -4.52
CA LEU A 239 13.23 24.96 -5.55
C LEU A 239 12.07 25.71 -4.88
N ASP A 240 12.20 27.01 -4.69
CA ASP A 240 11.18 27.88 -4.10
C ASP A 240 10.61 28.82 -5.15
N HIS A 241 9.43 28.48 -5.67
CA HIS A 241 8.79 29.23 -6.74
C HIS A 241 7.53 29.93 -6.26
N ASN A 242 7.47 31.25 -6.42
CA ASN A 242 6.30 32.06 -6.10
C ASN A 242 5.84 32.82 -7.33
N GLY A 243 4.79 32.34 -8.00
CA GLY A 243 4.29 32.96 -9.22
C GLY A 243 3.62 31.96 -10.16
N ALA A 244 3.01 32.49 -11.22
CA ALA A 244 2.33 31.71 -12.25
C ALA A 244 3.26 31.26 -13.39
N ASP A 245 4.57 31.55 -13.30
CA ASP A 245 5.52 31.22 -14.35
C ASP A 245 5.94 29.75 -14.23
N ASN A 246 5.90 29.03 -15.35
CA ASN A 246 6.23 27.62 -15.32
C ASN A 246 7.76 27.43 -15.35
N MET A 247 8.29 26.61 -14.44
CA MET A 247 9.61 26.02 -14.65
C MET A 247 9.48 24.97 -15.76
N LEU A 248 10.33 25.05 -16.79
CA LEU A 248 10.44 24.01 -17.81
C LEU A 248 11.77 23.29 -17.68
N SER A 249 11.70 21.98 -17.40
CA SER A 249 12.87 21.11 -17.40
C SER A 249 12.75 20.00 -18.46
N THR A 250 13.79 19.87 -19.27
CA THR A 250 13.99 18.77 -20.23
C THR A 250 15.31 18.03 -19.99
N GLY A 251 16.05 18.45 -18.96
CA GLY A 251 17.36 17.92 -18.57
C GLY A 251 17.27 16.75 -17.59
N ASN A 252 18.44 16.33 -17.11
CA ASN A 252 18.57 15.24 -16.14
C ASN A 252 18.76 15.77 -14.71
N TRP A 253 18.12 15.12 -13.76
CA TRP A 253 18.27 15.39 -12.33
C TRP A 253 18.74 14.12 -11.63
N HIS A 254 19.76 14.25 -10.80
CA HIS A 254 20.28 13.15 -9.99
C HIS A 254 20.20 13.58 -8.52
N ILE A 255 19.36 12.90 -7.75
CA ILE A 255 19.22 13.10 -6.31
C ILE A 255 20.07 12.03 -5.63
N GLY A 256 21.20 12.44 -5.06
CA GLY A 256 22.15 11.56 -4.37
C GLY A 256 21.52 10.78 -3.21
N LYS A 257 22.24 9.78 -2.71
CA LYS A 257 21.79 9.00 -1.55
C LYS A 257 21.65 9.94 -0.35
N GLU A 258 20.55 9.82 0.40
CA GLU A 258 20.22 10.70 1.55
C GLU A 258 20.05 12.18 1.19
N ALA A 259 20.18 12.56 -0.08
CA ALA A 259 19.95 13.93 -0.51
C ALA A 259 18.45 14.25 -0.55
N THR A 260 18.11 15.52 -0.47
CA THR A 260 16.73 15.99 -0.58
C THR A 260 16.60 17.06 -1.65
N LEU A 261 15.69 16.85 -2.60
CA LEU A 261 15.16 17.88 -3.48
C LEU A 261 13.81 18.33 -2.92
N SER A 262 13.71 19.57 -2.43
CA SER A 262 12.45 20.15 -1.98
C SER A 262 11.89 21.09 -3.03
N VAL A 263 10.66 20.87 -3.47
CA VAL A 263 9.90 21.79 -4.31
C VAL A 263 8.84 22.43 -3.45
N VAL A 264 8.93 23.74 -3.28
CA VAL A 264 8.03 24.55 -2.46
C VAL A 264 7.56 25.78 -3.22
N GLY A 265 6.32 26.20 -2.98
CA GLY A 265 5.80 27.38 -3.67
C GLY A 265 4.33 27.67 -3.45
N VAL A 266 3.92 28.82 -3.96
CA VAL A 266 2.51 29.22 -4.03
C VAL A 266 2.14 29.37 -5.50
N ALA A 267 1.10 28.64 -5.94
CA ALA A 267 0.67 28.57 -7.33
C ALA A 267 1.77 28.18 -8.34
N ALA A 268 2.80 27.47 -7.87
CA ALA A 268 3.95 27.09 -8.68
C ALA A 268 3.65 25.89 -9.59
N TRP A 269 4.05 25.98 -10.86
CA TRP A 269 3.98 24.87 -11.80
C TRP A 269 5.38 24.48 -12.28
N HIS A 270 5.81 23.29 -11.91
CA HIS A 270 7.10 22.72 -12.30
C HIS A 270 6.88 21.60 -13.32
N ASP A 271 7.20 21.86 -14.58
CA ASP A 271 7.01 20.91 -15.68
C ASP A 271 8.34 20.25 -16.05
N PHE A 272 8.46 18.97 -15.73
CA PHE A 272 9.46 18.07 -16.28
C PHE A 272 8.92 17.51 -17.60
N ALA A 273 9.07 18.26 -18.69
CA ALA A 273 8.51 17.90 -20.00
C ALA A 273 9.17 16.65 -20.60
N SER A 274 10.47 16.46 -20.34
CA SER A 274 11.24 15.28 -20.75
C SER A 274 12.44 15.07 -19.81
N GLY A 275 13.23 14.02 -20.05
CA GLY A 275 14.44 13.72 -19.30
C GLY A 275 14.22 12.73 -18.16
N THR A 276 15.20 12.62 -17.27
CA THR A 276 15.16 11.66 -16.15
C THR A 276 15.46 12.34 -14.83
N VAL A 277 14.61 12.08 -13.84
CA VAL A 277 14.88 12.27 -12.42
C VAL A 277 15.28 10.91 -11.83
N ASP A 278 16.58 10.68 -11.69
CA ASP A 278 17.15 9.52 -10.96
C ASP A 278 17.16 9.87 -9.47
N ASN A 279 16.19 9.34 -8.74
CA ASN A 279 15.97 9.61 -7.34
C ASN A 279 16.53 8.48 -6.46
N ARG A 280 17.66 8.73 -5.79
CA ARG A 280 18.23 7.83 -4.76
C ARG A 280 18.09 8.40 -3.34
N GLY A 281 17.57 9.61 -3.22
CA GLY A 281 17.35 10.32 -1.96
C GLY A 281 15.86 10.53 -1.71
N THR A 282 15.44 11.77 -1.47
CA THR A 282 14.04 12.15 -1.28
C THR A 282 13.67 13.30 -2.21
N LEU A 283 12.61 13.12 -3.00
CA LEU A 283 11.89 14.23 -3.63
C LEU A 283 10.74 14.63 -2.69
N LYS A 284 10.77 15.84 -2.16
CA LYS A 284 9.74 16.39 -1.30
C LYS A 284 9.02 17.52 -2.04
N VAL A 285 7.70 17.44 -2.14
CA VAL A 285 6.88 18.52 -2.70
C VAL A 285 5.91 18.98 -1.63
N ASP A 286 5.93 20.27 -1.32
CA ASP A 286 5.10 20.83 -0.26
C ASP A 286 4.65 22.24 -0.67
N ALA A 287 3.44 22.63 -0.29
CA ALA A 287 2.90 23.92 -0.63
C ALA A 287 2.40 24.62 0.65
N PRO A 288 2.94 25.80 1.00
CA PRO A 288 2.41 26.58 2.11
C PRO A 288 0.94 27.00 1.91
N GLN A 289 0.50 27.10 0.65
CA GLN A 289 -0.87 27.41 0.22
C GLN A 289 -1.22 26.58 -1.02
N LEU A 290 -2.50 26.47 -1.37
CA LEU A 290 -2.97 25.72 -2.54
C LEU A 290 -2.16 26.05 -3.81
N GLY A 291 -1.59 25.02 -4.45
CA GLY A 291 -1.23 25.09 -5.87
C GLY A 291 0.23 24.84 -6.26
N THR A 292 1.07 24.16 -5.47
CA THR A 292 2.33 23.65 -6.04
C THR A 292 2.06 22.37 -6.82
N VAL A 293 2.28 22.42 -8.14
CA VAL A 293 2.15 21.29 -9.04
C VAL A 293 3.52 20.92 -9.60
N VAL A 294 3.89 19.66 -9.46
CA VAL A 294 5.03 19.06 -10.14
C VAL A 294 4.49 18.07 -11.16
N ALA A 295 4.62 18.44 -12.44
CA ALA A 295 4.14 17.66 -13.57
C ALA A 295 5.31 16.97 -14.28
N PHE A 296 5.14 15.69 -14.60
CA PHE A 296 6.03 14.93 -15.47
C PHE A 296 5.29 14.65 -16.79
N GLY A 297 5.85 15.16 -17.88
CA GLY A 297 5.37 14.90 -19.23
C GLY A 297 5.48 13.43 -19.62
N THR A 298 4.88 13.05 -20.75
CA THR A 298 4.80 11.66 -21.23
C THR A 298 6.17 11.02 -21.52
N THR A 299 7.21 11.83 -21.70
CA THR A 299 8.58 11.37 -21.99
C THR A 299 9.54 11.60 -20.81
N ALA A 300 9.05 12.18 -19.72
CA ALA A 300 9.83 12.33 -18.49
C ALA A 300 9.71 11.06 -17.65
N THR A 301 10.77 10.77 -16.89
CA THR A 301 10.84 9.59 -16.04
C THR A 301 11.24 9.99 -14.62
N LEU A 302 10.47 9.56 -13.63
CA LEU A 302 10.85 9.57 -12.22
C LEU A 302 11.08 8.13 -11.78
N ARG A 303 12.33 7.80 -11.42
CA ARG A 303 12.72 6.43 -11.04
C ARG A 303 13.83 6.41 -10.01
N GLY A 304 13.97 5.29 -9.32
CA GLY A 304 15.11 4.99 -8.45
C GLY A 304 14.66 4.52 -7.07
N PRO A 305 15.59 4.03 -6.23
CA PRO A 305 15.28 3.48 -4.90
C PRO A 305 14.92 4.55 -3.86
N GLY A 306 14.95 5.83 -4.22
CA GLY A 306 14.61 6.95 -3.36
C GLY A 306 13.12 7.08 -3.07
N GLY A 307 12.79 8.07 -2.25
CA GLY A 307 11.45 8.36 -1.78
C GLY A 307 10.77 9.54 -2.45
N LEU A 308 9.45 9.54 -2.43
CA LEU A 308 8.61 10.69 -2.76
C LEU A 308 7.74 11.06 -1.54
N GLU A 309 7.87 12.28 -1.05
CA GLU A 309 7.00 12.86 -0.02
C GLU A 309 6.16 13.97 -0.64
N VAL A 310 4.84 13.81 -0.61
CA VAL A 310 3.89 14.83 -1.04
C VAL A 310 3.18 15.36 0.19
N GLY A 311 3.47 16.63 0.48
CA GLY A 311 2.98 17.37 1.62
C GLY A 311 1.63 18.04 1.36
N ARG A 312 1.42 19.15 2.06
CA ARG A 312 0.18 19.92 2.04
C ARG A 312 0.01 20.62 0.70
N ALA A 313 -1.22 20.61 0.15
CA ALA A 313 -1.60 21.34 -1.07
C ALA A 313 -0.68 21.13 -2.29
N ALA A 314 0.08 20.02 -2.29
CA ALA A 314 1.05 19.67 -3.29
C ALA A 314 0.47 18.60 -4.22
N PHE A 315 0.72 18.76 -5.52
CA PHE A 315 0.20 17.88 -6.56
C PHE A 315 1.34 17.32 -7.39
N ILE A 316 1.39 16.00 -7.52
CA ILE A 316 2.23 15.31 -8.49
C ILE A 316 1.32 14.81 -9.61
N SER A 317 1.64 15.18 -10.85
CA SER A 317 1.02 14.61 -12.04
C SER A 317 2.09 13.90 -12.86
N HIS A 318 1.88 12.64 -13.23
CA HIS A 318 2.82 11.89 -14.06
C HIS A 318 2.11 11.26 -15.25
N ASN A 319 2.39 11.78 -16.45
CA ASN A 319 1.71 11.39 -17.67
C ASN A 319 2.41 10.25 -18.43
N ALA A 320 3.54 9.75 -17.94
CA ALA A 320 4.27 8.65 -18.56
C ALA A 320 3.84 7.28 -18.01
N GLU A 321 4.59 6.23 -18.38
CA GLU A 321 4.41 4.85 -17.91
C GLU A 321 4.59 4.70 -16.38
N THR A 322 4.57 3.46 -15.88
CA THR A 322 4.65 3.11 -14.46
C THR A 322 5.79 3.81 -13.71
N MET A 323 5.45 4.50 -12.62
CA MET A 323 6.42 5.11 -11.70
C MET A 323 6.99 4.04 -10.75
N GLN A 324 8.31 4.02 -10.57
CA GLN A 324 9.01 3.06 -9.69
C GLN A 324 9.89 3.78 -8.68
N LEU A 325 9.56 3.63 -7.39
CA LEU A 325 10.23 4.31 -6.27
C LEU A 325 10.50 3.34 -5.11
N GLY A 326 11.41 3.67 -4.21
CA GLY A 326 11.58 2.89 -2.98
C GLY A 326 10.41 3.10 -2.02
N TRP A 327 9.96 4.34 -1.84
CA TRP A 327 8.79 4.62 -1.01
C TRP A 327 8.01 5.85 -1.45
N VAL A 328 6.72 5.86 -1.12
CA VAL A 328 5.84 7.03 -1.29
C VAL A 328 5.18 7.36 0.04
N ARG A 329 5.18 8.64 0.40
CA ARG A 329 4.47 9.17 1.56
C ARG A 329 3.56 10.33 1.14
N LEU A 330 2.27 10.18 1.45
CA LEU A 330 1.28 11.23 1.34
C LEU A 330 1.01 11.78 2.74
N ALA A 331 1.64 12.92 3.06
CA ALA A 331 1.58 13.55 4.37
C ALA A 331 0.84 14.89 4.28
N GLY A 332 -0.49 14.85 4.27
CA GLY A 332 -1.28 16.06 4.50
C GLY A 332 -1.30 16.47 5.98
N PRO A 333 -1.60 17.74 6.29
CA PRO A 333 -1.84 18.20 7.66
C PRO A 333 -3.04 17.46 8.27
N GLU A 334 -3.12 17.45 9.60
CA GLU A 334 -4.25 16.85 10.34
C GLU A 334 -5.60 17.48 9.96
N ASP A 335 -5.61 18.74 9.48
CA ASP A 335 -6.80 19.43 8.97
C ASP A 335 -6.71 19.70 7.44
N PRO A 336 -7.34 18.86 6.60
CA PRO A 336 -7.34 19.03 5.15
C PRO A 336 -8.25 20.16 4.64
N ILE A 337 -9.13 20.73 5.48
CA ILE A 337 -10.17 21.68 5.04
C ILE A 337 -9.57 23.04 4.67
N GLU A 338 -8.60 23.53 5.44
CA GLU A 338 -8.04 24.87 5.24
C GLU A 338 -7.00 24.95 4.13
N HIS A 339 -6.38 23.82 3.77
CA HIS A 339 -5.15 23.84 2.96
C HIS A 339 -5.12 22.86 1.80
N GLY A 340 -6.09 21.96 1.67
CA GLY A 340 -6.14 20.96 0.61
C GLY A 340 -5.17 19.79 0.82
N PRO A 341 -5.58 18.58 0.41
CA PRO A 341 -4.77 17.37 0.53
C PRO A 341 -3.57 17.39 -0.43
N GLY A 342 -2.52 16.62 -0.09
CA GLY A 342 -1.53 16.21 -1.08
C GLY A 342 -2.14 15.23 -2.09
N SER A 343 -1.78 15.32 -3.36
CA SER A 343 -2.33 14.45 -4.41
C SER A 343 -1.25 13.91 -5.33
N ILE A 344 -1.35 12.63 -5.67
CA ILE A 344 -0.57 12.00 -6.73
C ILE A 344 -1.56 11.46 -7.77
N THR A 345 -1.39 11.87 -9.03
CA THR A 345 -2.17 11.39 -10.17
C THR A 345 -1.22 10.84 -11.23
N LEU A 346 -1.36 9.56 -11.55
CA LEU A 346 -0.51 8.85 -12.49
C LEU A 346 -1.37 8.34 -13.66
N ALA A 347 -0.94 8.58 -14.89
CA ALA A 347 -1.55 7.95 -16.06
C ALA A 347 -1.25 6.44 -16.14
N GLY A 348 -0.04 6.04 -15.72
CA GLY A 348 0.40 4.65 -15.60
C GLY A 348 0.19 4.03 -14.22
N GLY A 349 0.94 2.98 -13.91
CA GLY A 349 0.94 2.33 -12.59
C GLY A 349 1.90 2.95 -11.58
N LEU A 350 1.91 2.40 -10.36
CA LEU A 350 2.87 2.72 -9.30
C LEU A 350 3.48 1.42 -8.77
N THR A 351 4.79 1.38 -8.60
CA THR A 351 5.48 0.29 -7.90
C THR A 351 6.38 0.89 -6.82
N VAL A 352 6.17 0.46 -5.57
CA VAL A 352 6.93 0.92 -4.41
C VAL A 352 7.29 -0.21 -3.48
N ASP A 353 8.37 -0.09 -2.71
CA ASP A 353 8.66 -1.03 -1.62
C ASP A 353 7.90 -0.67 -0.34
N ARG A 354 7.61 0.63 -0.12
CA ARG A 354 6.79 1.08 1.01
C ARG A 354 5.80 2.16 0.62
N LEU A 355 4.57 2.04 1.11
CA LEU A 355 3.52 3.05 0.94
C LEU A 355 3.07 3.59 2.30
N ASP A 356 3.14 4.90 2.49
CA ASP A 356 2.56 5.59 3.64
C ASP A 356 1.47 6.56 3.12
N TRP A 357 0.25 6.05 2.98
CA TRP A 357 -0.89 6.80 2.48
C TRP A 357 -1.66 7.40 3.66
N GLY A 358 -1.22 8.59 4.08
CA GLY A 358 -1.90 9.43 5.07
C GLY A 358 -3.04 10.25 4.45
N HIS A 359 -3.07 11.54 4.78
CA HIS A 359 -4.03 12.49 4.21
C HIS A 359 -3.66 12.84 2.77
N GLY A 360 -4.47 12.41 1.81
CA GLY A 360 -4.15 12.64 0.39
C GLY A 360 -4.96 11.82 -0.59
N ASN A 361 -4.90 12.22 -1.87
CA ASN A 361 -5.43 11.44 -2.98
C ASN A 361 -4.29 10.69 -3.71
N LEU A 362 -4.53 9.44 -4.07
CA LEU A 362 -3.62 8.63 -4.88
C LEU A 362 -4.43 7.97 -5.99
N GLU A 363 -4.26 8.48 -7.20
CA GLU A 363 -4.89 7.96 -8.39
C GLU A 363 -3.83 7.42 -9.36
N ALA A 364 -4.01 6.18 -9.80
CA ALA A 364 -3.20 5.56 -10.83
C ALA A 364 -4.11 4.98 -11.91
N GLY A 365 -3.79 5.25 -13.18
CA GLY A 365 -4.47 4.65 -14.32
C GLY A 365 -4.09 3.18 -14.55
N GLY A 366 -2.92 2.77 -14.06
CA GLY A 366 -2.45 1.38 -14.04
C GLY A 366 -2.45 0.75 -12.64
N PRO A 367 -1.86 -0.45 -12.47
CA PRO A 367 -1.83 -1.12 -11.17
C PRO A 367 -0.93 -0.40 -10.17
N VAL A 368 -1.31 -0.45 -8.89
CA VAL A 368 -0.48 -0.04 -7.76
C VAL A 368 0.07 -1.30 -7.09
N THR A 369 1.39 -1.44 -7.01
CA THR A 369 2.06 -2.59 -6.40
C THR A 369 2.94 -2.12 -5.26
N VAL A 370 2.73 -2.67 -4.07
CA VAL A 370 3.54 -2.43 -2.87
C VAL A 370 4.27 -3.73 -2.52
N ASN A 371 5.59 -3.75 -2.71
CA ASN A 371 6.41 -4.96 -2.50
C ASN A 371 6.66 -5.26 -1.01
N GLY A 372 6.69 -4.23 -0.16
CA GLY A 372 6.82 -4.33 1.29
C GLY A 372 5.60 -3.75 2.00
N ASP A 373 5.83 -2.90 2.99
CA ASP A 373 4.76 -2.48 3.90
C ASP A 373 3.92 -1.32 3.36
N ALA A 374 2.60 -1.37 3.63
CA ALA A 374 1.68 -0.28 3.40
C ALA A 374 1.01 0.18 4.69
N LYS A 375 0.97 1.48 4.93
CA LYS A 375 0.19 2.11 6.00
C LYS A 375 -0.88 3.00 5.38
N LEU A 376 -2.14 2.64 5.57
CA LEU A 376 -3.32 3.36 5.11
C LEU A 376 -3.95 4.04 6.33
N HIS A 377 -3.74 5.34 6.47
CA HIS A 377 -4.21 6.10 7.63
C HIS A 377 -4.66 7.52 7.26
N GLY A 378 -5.24 8.23 8.21
CA GLY A 378 -5.74 9.59 7.96
C GLY A 378 -6.86 9.62 6.93
N TRP A 379 -7.21 10.81 6.43
CA TRP A 379 -8.39 10.99 5.59
C TRP A 379 -8.02 11.07 4.11
N GLY A 380 -8.66 10.26 3.27
CA GLY A 380 -8.62 10.50 1.83
C GLY A 380 -9.63 11.58 1.47
N TRP A 381 -9.32 12.44 0.50
CA TRP A 381 -10.22 13.49 0.04
C TRP A 381 -10.55 13.23 -1.41
N ASN A 382 -11.85 13.18 -1.72
CA ASN A 382 -12.34 13.08 -3.08
C ASN A 382 -13.37 14.18 -3.29
N ALA A 383 -13.17 14.99 -4.34
CA ALA A 383 -14.16 15.95 -4.79
C ALA A 383 -15.38 15.17 -5.31
N SER A 384 -16.41 15.01 -4.47
CA SER A 384 -17.64 14.38 -4.93
C SER A 384 -18.31 15.25 -6.00
N THR A 385 -19.02 14.61 -6.92
CA THR A 385 -19.86 15.29 -7.90
C THR A 385 -21.05 16.01 -7.26
N SER A 386 -21.39 15.72 -6.00
CA SER A 386 -22.48 16.35 -5.25
C SER A 386 -22.07 17.63 -4.51
N GLY A 387 -20.80 18.03 -4.55
CA GLY A 387 -20.30 19.28 -3.94
C GLY A 387 -19.87 19.16 -2.47
N ASP A 388 -20.23 18.07 -1.78
CA ASP A 388 -19.73 17.77 -0.44
C ASP A 388 -18.41 16.98 -0.51
N PRO A 389 -17.37 17.33 0.28
CA PRO A 389 -16.13 16.56 0.29
C PRO A 389 -16.41 15.13 0.79
N ALA A 390 -16.13 14.13 -0.06
CA ALA A 390 -16.23 12.75 0.36
C ALA A 390 -14.88 12.32 0.94
N PHE A 391 -14.86 11.95 2.23
CA PHE A 391 -13.65 11.51 2.90
C PHE A 391 -13.45 10.01 2.73
N ASN A 392 -12.72 9.58 1.70
CA ASN A 392 -12.45 8.18 1.39
C ASN A 392 -11.11 7.97 0.68
N LYS A 393 -10.54 6.77 0.81
CA LYS A 393 -9.42 6.33 -0.02
C LYS A 393 -9.99 5.62 -1.24
N LEU A 394 -9.78 6.23 -2.41
CA LEU A 394 -10.32 5.73 -3.67
C LEU A 394 -9.34 4.75 -4.34
N MET A 395 -9.63 3.46 -4.27
CA MET A 395 -8.88 2.40 -4.94
C MET A 395 -9.57 1.99 -6.25
N ARG A 396 -9.19 2.66 -7.34
CA ARG A 396 -9.51 2.22 -8.72
C ARG A 396 -8.43 1.27 -9.23
N GLY A 397 -8.78 0.42 -10.19
CA GLY A 397 -7.81 -0.49 -10.82
C GLY A 397 -7.36 -1.63 -9.91
N THR A 398 -6.14 -2.16 -10.13
CA THR A 398 -5.61 -3.29 -9.36
C THR A 398 -4.59 -2.82 -8.32
N TRP A 399 -4.75 -3.25 -7.08
CA TRP A 399 -3.85 -3.00 -5.97
C TRP A 399 -3.23 -4.32 -5.50
N ASN A 400 -1.91 -4.45 -5.59
CA ASN A 400 -1.19 -5.65 -5.17
C ASN A 400 -0.37 -5.34 -3.91
N PHE A 401 -0.65 -6.06 -2.84
CA PHE A 401 0.08 -5.96 -1.58
C PHE A 401 0.85 -7.25 -1.33
N HIS A 402 2.19 -7.14 -1.34
CA HIS A 402 3.09 -8.28 -1.11
C HIS A 402 3.68 -8.31 0.31
N GLY A 403 3.59 -7.21 1.07
CA GLY A 403 3.99 -7.13 2.48
C GLY A 403 2.84 -6.76 3.42
N ASP A 404 3.17 -6.28 4.61
CA ASP A 404 2.18 -5.99 5.65
C ASP A 404 1.43 -4.68 5.35
N VAL A 405 0.10 -4.77 5.30
CA VAL A 405 -0.79 -3.61 5.17
C VAL A 405 -1.45 -3.34 6.51
N THR A 406 -1.44 -2.10 6.98
CA THR A 406 -2.27 -1.67 8.12
C THR A 406 -3.24 -0.59 7.65
N TRP A 407 -4.53 -0.79 7.92
CA TRP A 407 -5.58 0.20 7.75
C TRP A 407 -6.16 0.56 9.11
N ASP A 408 -6.19 1.86 9.44
CA ASP A 408 -6.65 2.35 10.74
C ASP A 408 -8.18 2.52 10.84
N GLY A 409 -8.92 2.27 9.75
CA GLY A 409 -10.37 2.46 9.69
C GLY A 409 -10.82 3.92 9.76
N ALA A 410 -9.91 4.91 9.69
CA ALA A 410 -10.27 6.33 9.85
C ALA A 410 -11.20 6.83 8.74
N VAL A 411 -11.07 6.29 7.53
CA VAL A 411 -11.97 6.53 6.40
C VAL A 411 -12.25 5.25 5.63
N PRO A 412 -13.42 5.15 4.96
CA PRO A 412 -13.71 4.06 4.04
C PRO A 412 -12.65 3.93 2.93
N ILE A 413 -12.34 2.69 2.56
CA ILE A 413 -11.66 2.36 1.31
C ILE A 413 -12.76 2.04 0.30
N ILE A 414 -12.88 2.84 -0.75
CA ILE A 414 -13.92 2.66 -1.77
C ILE A 414 -13.32 2.53 -3.17
N GLY A 415 -14.09 2.01 -4.11
CA GLY A 415 -13.73 2.00 -5.52
C GLY A 415 -14.25 0.76 -6.24
N ASP A 416 -14.07 0.76 -7.55
CA ASP A 416 -14.41 -0.36 -8.43
C ASP A 416 -13.19 -1.27 -8.73
N GLY A 417 -12.10 -1.08 -7.99
CA GLY A 417 -10.86 -1.82 -8.15
C GLY A 417 -10.84 -3.23 -7.53
N THR A 418 -9.76 -3.94 -7.80
CA THR A 418 -9.41 -5.24 -7.20
C THR A 418 -8.24 -5.06 -6.24
N VAL A 419 -8.37 -5.59 -5.02
CA VAL A 419 -7.29 -5.64 -4.02
C VAL A 419 -6.80 -7.07 -3.88
N ASN A 420 -5.51 -7.29 -4.11
CA ASN A 420 -4.85 -8.58 -3.99
C ASN A 420 -3.93 -8.57 -2.76
N ILE A 421 -4.19 -9.46 -1.81
CA ILE A 421 -3.32 -9.71 -0.65
C ILE A 421 -2.56 -11.01 -0.96
N ALA A 422 -1.26 -10.89 -1.22
CA ALA A 422 -0.44 -12.03 -1.65
C ALA A 422 -0.26 -13.07 -0.55
N GLU A 423 0.13 -14.28 -0.94
CA GLU A 423 0.54 -15.33 0.00
C GLU A 423 1.69 -14.83 0.90
N GLY A 424 1.59 -15.09 2.20
CA GLY A 424 2.54 -14.61 3.20
C GLY A 424 2.36 -13.15 3.62
N ALA A 425 1.59 -12.35 2.88
CA ALA A 425 1.25 -10.98 3.25
C ALA A 425 0.11 -10.94 4.28
N ARG A 426 0.05 -9.86 5.07
CA ARG A 426 -1.02 -9.63 6.04
C ARG A 426 -1.69 -8.27 5.81
N PHE A 427 -3.01 -8.25 5.76
CA PHE A 427 -3.83 -7.04 5.80
C PHE A 427 -4.46 -6.92 7.18
N LEU A 428 -4.00 -5.95 7.98
CA LEU A 428 -4.50 -5.64 9.32
C LEU A 428 -5.55 -4.52 9.25
N ASP A 429 -6.79 -4.88 9.54
CA ASP A 429 -7.91 -3.96 9.76
C ASP A 429 -8.02 -3.63 11.26
N ASN A 430 -7.57 -2.42 11.61
CA ASN A 430 -7.61 -1.87 12.96
C ASN A 430 -8.80 -0.92 13.17
N ASN A 431 -9.85 -1.02 12.35
CA ASN A 431 -11.02 -0.17 12.48
C ASN A 431 -11.68 -0.33 13.87
N VAL A 432 -11.66 0.74 14.67
CA VAL A 432 -12.29 0.76 15.99
C VAL A 432 -13.64 1.46 15.89
N TYR A 433 -14.68 0.90 16.52
CA TYR A 433 -15.97 1.56 16.67
C TYR A 433 -15.79 2.96 17.29
N ARG A 434 -16.24 4.01 16.58
CA ARG A 434 -16.23 5.39 17.07
C ARG A 434 -17.66 5.87 17.35
N PRO A 435 -18.08 5.95 18.62
CA PRO A 435 -19.38 6.51 18.99
C PRO A 435 -19.54 7.92 18.44
N GLY A 436 -20.68 8.23 17.81
CA GLY A 436 -20.98 9.55 17.22
C GLY A 436 -20.66 9.70 15.73
N PHE A 437 -20.01 8.72 15.11
CA PHE A 437 -19.86 8.60 13.64
C PHE A 437 -20.69 7.43 13.11
N GLU A 438 -21.92 7.28 13.60
CA GLU A 438 -22.79 6.12 13.34
C GLU A 438 -23.11 5.90 11.84
N GLU A 439 -23.02 6.95 11.01
CA GLU A 439 -23.18 6.84 9.55
C GLU A 439 -21.93 6.33 8.81
N LEU A 440 -20.75 6.34 9.46
CA LEU A 440 -19.48 5.90 8.89
C LEU A 440 -19.05 4.57 9.53
N SER A 441 -19.87 3.52 9.42
CA SER A 441 -19.31 2.17 9.46
C SER A 441 -18.17 2.14 8.43
N ALA A 442 -16.93 1.87 8.83
CA ALA A 442 -15.83 1.91 7.87
C ALA A 442 -16.10 0.85 6.80
N ARG A 443 -16.40 1.28 5.58
CA ARG A 443 -16.71 0.35 4.50
C ARG A 443 -15.44 0.10 3.69
N PHE A 444 -15.12 -1.17 3.47
CA PHE A 444 -14.16 -1.59 2.47
C PHE A 444 -14.95 -1.93 1.19
N VAL A 445 -15.43 -0.90 0.50
CA VAL A 445 -16.18 -1.05 -0.74
C VAL A 445 -15.22 -1.04 -1.92
N SER A 446 -14.31 -2.01 -2.01
CA SER A 446 -13.67 -2.32 -3.31
C SER A 446 -14.56 -3.27 -4.11
N ALA A 447 -14.44 -3.29 -5.44
CA ALA A 447 -15.24 -4.22 -6.24
C ALA A 447 -14.88 -5.68 -5.97
N THR A 448 -13.64 -6.01 -5.59
CA THR A 448 -13.19 -7.38 -5.28
C THR A 448 -11.94 -7.39 -4.40
N VAL A 449 -11.95 -8.21 -3.35
CA VAL A 449 -10.76 -8.56 -2.56
C VAL A 449 -10.38 -10.01 -2.83
N ASN A 450 -9.18 -10.25 -3.37
CA ASN A 450 -8.59 -11.58 -3.49
C ASN A 450 -7.59 -11.76 -2.35
N ASN A 451 -7.89 -12.66 -1.42
CA ASN A 451 -7.06 -12.91 -0.26
C ASN A 451 -6.35 -14.26 -0.39
N ASP A 452 -5.06 -14.25 -0.71
CA ASP A 452 -4.17 -15.41 -0.67
C ASP A 452 -3.30 -15.42 0.61
N GLY A 453 -3.22 -14.29 1.32
CA GLY A 453 -2.51 -14.12 2.58
C GLY A 453 -3.42 -14.18 3.81
N THR A 454 -3.21 -13.26 4.76
CA THR A 454 -4.03 -13.14 5.98
C THR A 454 -4.74 -11.80 6.04
N TYR A 455 -6.08 -11.80 6.03
CA TYR A 455 -6.89 -10.65 6.44
C TYR A 455 -7.19 -10.76 7.93
N LEU A 456 -6.61 -9.88 8.75
CA LEU A 456 -6.81 -9.85 10.20
C LEU A 456 -7.62 -8.62 10.59
N MET A 457 -8.83 -8.83 11.10
CA MET A 457 -9.64 -7.79 11.73
C MET A 457 -9.44 -7.85 13.24
N ALA A 458 -8.79 -6.84 13.79
CA ALA A 458 -8.47 -6.75 15.22
C ALA A 458 -9.11 -5.54 15.91
N GLY A 459 -9.63 -4.58 15.14
CA GLY A 459 -10.42 -3.49 15.70
C GLY A 459 -11.85 -3.94 16.02
N GLY A 460 -12.40 -3.50 17.16
CA GLY A 460 -13.78 -3.79 17.57
C GLY A 460 -14.86 -3.03 16.78
N GLY A 461 -14.55 -2.59 15.56
CA GLY A 461 -15.48 -1.92 14.65
C GLY A 461 -16.28 -2.90 13.79
N VAL A 462 -17.05 -2.32 12.87
CA VAL A 462 -17.78 -3.05 11.83
C VAL A 462 -17.17 -2.71 10.48
N THR A 463 -16.77 -3.72 9.70
CA THR A 463 -16.23 -3.55 8.35
C THR A 463 -17.07 -4.35 7.36
N GLY A 464 -17.45 -3.74 6.23
CA GLY A 464 -18.12 -4.45 5.13
C GLY A 464 -17.25 -4.59 3.90
N ILE A 465 -17.19 -5.78 3.29
CA ILE A 465 -16.45 -6.08 2.05
C ILE A 465 -17.40 -6.59 0.95
N ALA A 466 -17.40 -5.95 -0.21
CA ALA A 466 -18.43 -6.15 -1.23
C ALA A 466 -18.34 -7.47 -2.04
N ARG A 467 -17.13 -7.94 -2.35
CA ARG A 467 -16.85 -9.25 -2.97
C ARG A 467 -15.52 -9.76 -2.46
N VAL A 468 -15.48 -11.01 -2.02
CA VAL A 468 -14.27 -11.61 -1.44
C VAL A 468 -14.05 -12.99 -2.03
N ASN A 469 -12.88 -13.21 -2.62
CA ASN A 469 -12.37 -14.54 -2.99
C ASN A 469 -11.26 -14.90 -2.00
N ASN A 470 -11.58 -15.74 -1.01
CA ASN A 470 -10.63 -16.15 0.01
C ASN A 470 -9.99 -17.50 -0.33
N ARG A 471 -8.66 -17.53 -0.48
CA ARG A 471 -7.84 -18.76 -0.55
C ARG A 471 -6.84 -18.84 0.63
N GLY A 472 -6.60 -17.72 1.31
CA GLY A 472 -5.79 -17.62 2.52
C GLY A 472 -6.62 -17.71 3.80
N THR A 473 -6.28 -16.87 4.79
CA THR A 473 -6.97 -16.81 6.09
C THR A 473 -7.69 -15.48 6.29
N ILE A 474 -8.95 -15.51 6.71
CA ILE A 474 -9.66 -14.37 7.29
C ILE A 474 -9.78 -14.63 8.79
N ARG A 475 -9.27 -13.74 9.64
CA ARG A 475 -9.30 -13.89 11.09
C ARG A 475 -9.90 -12.67 11.75
N LEU A 476 -10.88 -12.88 12.60
CA LEU A 476 -11.59 -11.86 13.38
C LEU A 476 -11.30 -12.08 14.86
N VAL A 477 -10.95 -11.02 15.58
CA VAL A 477 -10.65 -11.08 17.02
C VAL A 477 -11.25 -9.90 17.78
N GLY A 478 -11.56 -10.10 19.06
CA GLY A 478 -11.75 -9.00 20.01
C GLY A 478 -13.03 -8.18 19.82
N GLY A 479 -14.16 -8.83 19.50
CA GLY A 479 -15.46 -8.17 19.34
C GLY A 479 -15.66 -7.48 18.00
N SER A 480 -14.81 -7.79 17.01
CA SER A 480 -14.90 -7.26 15.64
C SER A 480 -16.11 -7.83 14.89
N GLU A 481 -16.70 -7.06 13.97
CA GLU A 481 -17.79 -7.54 13.09
C GLU A 481 -17.45 -7.34 11.61
N LEU A 482 -17.43 -8.43 10.83
CA LEU A 482 -17.14 -8.39 9.39
C LEU A 482 -18.38 -8.77 8.57
N HIS A 483 -18.80 -7.89 7.66
CA HIS A 483 -19.87 -8.15 6.70
C HIS A 483 -19.28 -8.54 5.34
N LEU A 484 -19.52 -9.77 4.91
CA LEU A 484 -18.97 -10.35 3.68
C LEU A 484 -20.08 -10.44 2.63
N HIS A 485 -20.03 -9.59 1.62
CA HIS A 485 -20.91 -9.66 0.46
C HIS A 485 -20.19 -10.40 -0.68
N GLY A 486 -20.94 -11.11 -1.53
CA GLY A 486 -20.37 -11.81 -2.70
C GLY A 486 -19.18 -12.71 -2.34
N PHE A 487 -19.31 -13.49 -1.26
CA PHE A 487 -18.22 -14.23 -0.64
C PHE A 487 -18.03 -15.61 -1.28
N ARG A 488 -16.78 -15.94 -1.64
CA ARG A 488 -16.33 -17.27 -2.03
C ARG A 488 -15.16 -17.67 -1.17
N ASN A 489 -15.25 -18.84 -0.55
CA ASN A 489 -14.24 -19.33 0.37
C ASN A 489 -13.69 -20.67 -0.08
N HIS A 490 -12.38 -20.72 -0.30
CA HIS A 490 -11.60 -21.94 -0.45
C HIS A 490 -10.45 -22.00 0.57
N GLY A 491 -10.35 -20.98 1.43
CA GLY A 491 -9.38 -20.88 2.51
C GLY A 491 -10.01 -21.09 3.88
N ARG A 492 -9.49 -20.39 4.88
CA ARG A 492 -9.88 -20.50 6.29
C ARG A 492 -10.51 -19.20 6.81
N VAL A 493 -11.56 -19.33 7.60
CA VAL A 493 -12.21 -18.25 8.35
C VAL A 493 -12.15 -18.59 9.83
N GLU A 494 -11.51 -17.73 10.63
CA GLU A 494 -11.43 -17.85 12.09
C GLU A 494 -12.20 -16.70 12.74
N VAL A 495 -13.21 -17.02 13.55
CA VAL A 495 -14.00 -16.03 14.29
C VAL A 495 -13.78 -16.26 15.78
N LEU A 496 -13.03 -15.38 16.44
CA LEU A 496 -12.63 -15.51 17.85
C LEU A 496 -13.25 -14.36 18.67
N ASP A 497 -14.26 -14.65 19.49
CA ASP A 497 -14.99 -13.65 20.27
C ASP A 497 -15.53 -12.48 19.40
N SER A 498 -15.92 -12.79 18.17
CA SER A 498 -16.25 -11.83 17.11
C SER A 498 -17.46 -12.31 16.28
N ARG A 499 -17.88 -11.52 15.28
CA ARG A 499 -19.01 -11.85 14.41
C ARG A 499 -18.64 -11.75 12.93
N ALA A 500 -18.92 -12.80 12.15
CA ALA A 500 -18.86 -12.77 10.70
C ALA A 500 -20.28 -12.89 10.13
N ALA A 501 -20.74 -11.87 9.41
CA ALA A 501 -22.04 -11.86 8.74
C ALA A 501 -21.85 -12.05 7.22
N ILE A 502 -22.45 -13.09 6.63
CA ILE A 502 -22.28 -13.42 5.21
C ILE A 502 -23.58 -13.10 4.46
N ASN A 503 -23.49 -12.35 3.36
CA ASN A 503 -24.63 -12.18 2.44
C ASN A 503 -24.86 -13.49 1.67
N LEU A 504 -26.06 -14.04 1.80
CA LEU A 504 -26.44 -15.34 1.24
C LEU A 504 -27.14 -15.26 -0.12
N GLU A 505 -27.37 -14.06 -0.67
CA GLU A 505 -28.16 -13.81 -1.90
C GLU A 505 -27.74 -14.64 -3.12
N HIS A 506 -26.48 -15.09 -3.16
CA HIS A 506 -25.96 -15.95 -4.21
C HIS A 506 -25.14 -17.14 -3.68
N LEU A 507 -25.30 -17.48 -2.40
CA LEU A 507 -24.54 -18.55 -1.75
C LEU A 507 -25.49 -19.65 -1.27
N SER A 508 -25.49 -20.79 -1.98
CA SER A 508 -26.25 -21.99 -1.59
C SER A 508 -25.39 -23.07 -0.95
N VAL A 509 -24.06 -22.96 -1.09
CA VAL A 509 -23.07 -23.95 -0.65
C VAL A 509 -21.99 -23.25 0.19
N LEU A 510 -21.68 -23.82 1.35
CA LEU A 510 -20.54 -23.43 2.18
C LEU A 510 -19.30 -24.25 1.80
N GLU A 511 -18.14 -23.62 1.59
CA GLU A 511 -16.87 -24.27 1.19
C GLU A 511 -15.68 -23.74 2.00
N GLY A 512 -14.59 -24.51 2.09
CA GLY A 512 -13.38 -24.15 2.85
C GLY A 512 -13.46 -24.57 4.33
N VAL A 513 -12.82 -23.80 5.21
CA VAL A 513 -12.76 -24.08 6.66
C VAL A 513 -13.30 -22.89 7.46
N TYR A 514 -14.15 -23.16 8.45
CA TYR A 514 -14.72 -22.18 9.38
C TYR A 514 -14.51 -22.66 10.81
N LEU A 515 -13.79 -21.88 11.60
CA LEU A 515 -13.58 -22.11 13.02
C LEU A 515 -14.17 -20.95 13.81
N ILE A 516 -15.25 -21.22 14.54
CA ILE A 516 -15.98 -20.24 15.33
C ILE A 516 -15.72 -20.55 16.81
N ARG A 517 -14.98 -19.69 17.49
CA ARG A 517 -14.66 -19.80 18.92
C ARG A 517 -15.27 -18.67 19.71
N ASN A 518 -16.29 -18.98 20.51
CA ASN A 518 -17.10 -18.01 21.24
C ASN A 518 -17.60 -16.84 20.38
N GLY A 519 -17.79 -17.07 19.09
CA GLY A 519 -18.17 -16.06 18.10
C GLY A 519 -19.47 -16.42 17.39
N GLU A 520 -19.82 -15.66 16.37
CA GLU A 520 -21.02 -15.90 15.59
C GLU A 520 -20.74 -15.91 14.08
N LEU A 521 -21.29 -16.91 13.39
CA LEU A 521 -21.48 -16.92 11.95
C LEU A 521 -22.96 -16.64 11.62
N ALA A 522 -23.25 -15.47 11.08
CA ALA A 522 -24.62 -14.98 10.87
C ALA A 522 -24.91 -14.69 9.38
N PRO A 523 -26.19 -14.70 8.96
CA PRO A 523 -26.58 -14.10 7.69
C PRO A 523 -26.40 -12.58 7.77
N TYR A 524 -26.07 -11.97 6.64
CA TYR A 524 -26.14 -10.52 6.48
C TYR A 524 -27.44 -10.15 5.77
N GLY A 525 -28.22 -9.24 6.37
CA GLY A 525 -29.50 -8.76 5.84
C GLY A 525 -30.72 -9.53 6.36
N ASN A 526 -31.92 -9.01 6.04
CA ASN A 526 -33.21 -9.57 6.47
C ASN A 526 -33.81 -10.55 5.45
N GLY A 527 -33.02 -11.01 4.48
CA GLY A 527 -33.48 -11.93 3.44
C GLY A 527 -33.91 -13.28 4.03
N PRO A 528 -34.88 -13.98 3.43
CA PRO A 528 -35.24 -15.34 3.82
C PRO A 528 -34.19 -16.39 3.38
N GLU A 529 -33.17 -15.95 2.65
CA GLU A 529 -32.13 -16.81 2.08
C GLU A 529 -31.26 -17.42 3.16
N ARG A 530 -31.00 -18.71 2.98
CA ARG A 530 -30.26 -19.54 3.92
C ARG A 530 -29.45 -20.57 3.16
N LEU A 531 -28.39 -21.07 3.80
CA LEU A 531 -27.56 -22.14 3.23
C LEU A 531 -28.28 -23.49 3.30
N HIS A 532 -28.23 -24.22 2.19
CA HIS A 532 -28.86 -25.54 2.06
C HIS A 532 -27.84 -26.68 1.93
N HIS A 533 -26.59 -26.36 1.56
CA HIS A 533 -25.53 -27.35 1.44
C HIS A 533 -24.28 -26.92 2.24
N ASN A 534 -23.73 -27.83 3.04
CA ASN A 534 -22.41 -27.67 3.63
C ASN A 534 -21.42 -28.63 2.97
N ARG A 535 -20.41 -28.09 2.30
CA ARG A 535 -19.21 -28.83 1.82
C ARG A 535 -17.94 -28.40 2.55
N ALA A 536 -18.07 -27.51 3.53
CA ALA A 536 -16.97 -27.00 4.32
C ALA A 536 -16.72 -27.87 5.55
N GLU A 537 -15.59 -27.62 6.19
CA GLU A 537 -15.41 -27.91 7.61
C GLU A 537 -15.92 -26.71 8.42
N LEU A 538 -16.97 -26.90 9.22
CA LEU A 538 -17.48 -25.89 10.15
C LEU A 538 -17.41 -26.43 11.58
N VAL A 539 -16.57 -25.79 12.39
CA VAL A 539 -16.36 -26.12 13.81
C VAL A 539 -16.87 -24.98 14.67
N LEU A 540 -17.85 -25.28 15.52
CA LEU A 540 -18.26 -24.43 16.62
C LEU A 540 -17.57 -24.92 17.90
N ASP A 541 -16.82 -24.04 18.55
CA ASP A 541 -15.97 -24.40 19.69
C ASP A 541 -16.23 -23.41 20.85
N GLY A 542 -16.77 -23.90 21.96
CA GLY A 542 -17.13 -23.07 23.12
C GLY A 542 -18.60 -22.67 23.19
N ALA A 543 -19.13 -22.53 24.41
CA ALA A 543 -20.54 -22.24 24.68
C ALA A 543 -21.05 -20.87 24.14
N GLY A 544 -20.14 -19.94 23.84
CA GLY A 544 -20.48 -18.67 23.20
C GLY A 544 -20.73 -18.80 21.69
N SER A 545 -20.31 -19.91 21.07
CA SER A 545 -20.32 -20.09 19.63
C SER A 545 -21.73 -20.27 19.09
N ARG A 546 -22.04 -19.52 18.03
CA ARG A 546 -23.35 -19.50 17.38
C ARG A 546 -23.21 -19.58 15.87
N GLN A 547 -24.17 -20.23 15.24
CA GLN A 547 -24.38 -20.11 13.81
C GLN A 547 -25.88 -19.93 13.52
N SER A 548 -26.20 -19.09 12.55
CA SER A 548 -27.58 -18.84 12.12
C SER A 548 -27.73 -18.77 10.59
N VAL A 549 -26.76 -19.28 9.84
CA VAL A 549 -26.71 -19.17 8.37
C VAL A 549 -27.50 -20.24 7.64
N PHE A 550 -27.83 -21.36 8.28
CA PHE A 550 -28.48 -22.50 7.63
C PHE A 550 -30.00 -22.39 7.52
N GLY A 551 -30.53 -23.08 6.51
CA GLY A 551 -31.95 -23.08 6.18
C GLY A 551 -32.79 -24.06 6.99
N PRO A 552 -34.08 -24.17 6.64
CA PRO A 552 -34.97 -25.16 7.25
C PRO A 552 -34.57 -26.61 6.96
N GLN A 553 -33.71 -26.85 5.96
CA GLN A 553 -33.07 -28.12 5.70
C GLN A 553 -31.63 -27.86 5.25
N LEU A 554 -30.69 -28.64 5.80
CA LEU A 554 -29.27 -28.64 5.45
C LEU A 554 -28.86 -30.05 4.97
N ASP A 555 -28.24 -30.12 3.80
CA ASP A 555 -27.51 -31.28 3.32
C ASP A 555 -26.01 -31.09 3.66
N ASN A 556 -25.47 -31.91 4.55
CA ASN A 556 -24.08 -31.83 5.00
C ASN A 556 -23.21 -32.88 4.32
N ASP A 557 -22.46 -32.48 3.29
CA ASP A 557 -21.43 -33.27 2.60
C ASP A 557 -20.03 -33.11 3.23
N GLY A 558 -19.81 -32.03 3.99
CA GLY A 558 -18.55 -31.68 4.65
C GLY A 558 -18.45 -32.20 6.08
N ARG A 559 -17.78 -31.44 6.95
CA ARG A 559 -17.65 -31.72 8.39
C ARG A 559 -18.39 -30.66 9.20
N LEU A 560 -19.25 -31.09 10.12
CA LEU A 560 -19.90 -30.23 11.12
C LEU A 560 -19.45 -30.69 12.51
N ALA A 561 -18.90 -29.78 13.31
CA ALA A 561 -18.47 -30.11 14.68
C ALA A 561 -19.03 -29.11 15.69
N ALA A 562 -19.53 -29.63 16.82
CA ALA A 562 -19.90 -28.86 18.02
C ALA A 562 -19.04 -29.34 19.20
N LEU A 563 -18.15 -28.48 19.67
CA LEU A 563 -17.17 -28.79 20.70
C LEU A 563 -17.25 -27.82 21.87
N HIS A 564 -16.79 -28.29 23.03
CA HIS A 564 -16.60 -27.57 24.29
C HIS A 564 -17.82 -26.75 24.72
N GLY A 565 -19.02 -27.35 24.62
CA GLY A 565 -20.26 -26.70 25.05
C GLY A 565 -20.97 -25.89 23.97
N ALA A 566 -20.46 -25.89 22.73
CA ALA A 566 -21.16 -25.31 21.59
C ALA A 566 -22.48 -26.05 21.28
N VAL A 567 -23.48 -25.33 20.76
CA VAL A 567 -24.76 -25.91 20.35
C VAL A 567 -25.07 -25.59 18.89
N LEU A 568 -25.24 -26.62 18.06
CA LEU A 568 -25.73 -26.50 16.70
C LEU A 568 -27.25 -26.29 16.72
N GLN A 569 -27.73 -25.23 16.07
CA GLN A 569 -29.16 -24.98 15.87
C GLN A 569 -29.48 -25.03 14.38
N LEU A 570 -30.19 -26.07 13.95
CA LEU A 570 -30.46 -26.34 12.55
C LEU A 570 -31.95 -26.61 12.32
N GLY A 571 -32.35 -26.58 11.05
CA GLY A 571 -33.63 -27.12 10.61
C GLY A 571 -33.65 -28.65 10.66
N ALA A 572 -34.04 -29.29 9.55
CA ALA A 572 -33.73 -30.69 9.28
C ALA A 572 -32.26 -30.85 8.83
N LEU A 573 -31.64 -31.98 9.12
CA LEU A 573 -30.27 -32.30 8.71
C LEU A 573 -30.25 -33.60 7.92
N ARG A 574 -29.78 -33.54 6.68
CA ARG A 574 -29.38 -34.70 5.89
C ARG A 574 -27.86 -34.83 5.93
N GLN A 575 -27.38 -35.83 6.64
CA GLN A 575 -25.97 -36.10 6.87
C GLN A 575 -25.41 -37.04 5.79
N LEU A 576 -24.40 -36.56 5.05
CA LEU A 576 -23.70 -37.26 3.97
C LEU A 576 -22.19 -37.36 4.22
N GLY A 577 -21.60 -36.36 4.90
CA GLY A 577 -20.22 -36.29 5.35
C GLY A 577 -20.06 -36.65 6.83
N GLU A 578 -19.41 -35.79 7.60
CA GLU A 578 -19.11 -36.00 9.02
C GLU A 578 -19.88 -35.04 9.94
N LEU A 579 -20.40 -35.56 11.05
CA LEU A 579 -20.97 -34.80 12.17
C LEU A 579 -20.28 -35.25 13.47
N GLU A 580 -19.81 -34.30 14.25
CA GLU A 580 -19.15 -34.53 15.53
C GLU A 580 -19.75 -33.64 16.63
N ILE A 581 -20.10 -34.23 17.76
CA ILE A 581 -20.66 -33.53 18.93
C ILE A 581 -19.93 -34.06 20.16
N ASP A 582 -19.32 -33.18 20.96
CA ASP A 582 -18.60 -33.59 22.17
C ASP A 582 -19.45 -33.66 23.45
N GLY A 583 -18.82 -34.17 24.51
CA GLY A 583 -19.28 -34.24 25.92
C GLY A 583 -20.28 -33.19 26.39
N ALA A 584 -19.94 -31.93 26.18
CA ALA A 584 -20.68 -30.79 26.73
C ALA A 584 -21.57 -30.13 25.67
N SER A 585 -21.42 -30.53 24.41
CA SER A 585 -22.06 -29.94 23.25
C SER A 585 -23.38 -30.64 22.87
N GLY A 586 -24.08 -30.03 21.91
CA GLY A 586 -25.26 -30.67 21.36
C GLY A 586 -25.76 -30.10 20.06
N ALA A 587 -26.75 -30.76 19.49
CA ALA A 587 -27.45 -30.33 18.28
C ALA A 587 -28.96 -30.31 18.51
N ARG A 588 -29.59 -29.18 18.19
CA ARG A 588 -31.05 -29.02 18.18
C ARG A 588 -31.52 -28.83 16.75
N LEU A 589 -32.29 -29.79 16.26
CA LEU A 589 -32.89 -29.81 14.94
C LEU A 589 -34.39 -29.51 15.08
N SER A 590 -34.91 -28.55 14.32
CA SER A 590 -36.37 -28.34 14.26
C SER A 590 -37.08 -29.37 13.39
N GLY A 591 -36.33 -30.17 12.63
CA GLY A 591 -36.81 -31.24 11.76
C GLY A 591 -36.17 -32.59 12.08
N SER A 592 -36.12 -33.48 11.10
CA SER A 592 -35.51 -34.81 11.24
C SER A 592 -34.00 -34.79 10.98
N PHE A 593 -33.32 -35.77 11.55
CA PHE A 593 -31.97 -36.18 11.18
C PHE A 593 -32.03 -37.39 10.25
N ILE A 594 -31.38 -37.32 9.09
CA ILE A 594 -31.30 -38.41 8.13
C ILE A 594 -29.85 -38.60 7.73
N GLN A 595 -29.23 -39.73 8.08
CA GLN A 595 -27.91 -40.12 7.61
C GLN A 595 -28.02 -41.05 6.42
N THR A 596 -27.36 -40.70 5.31
CA THR A 596 -27.38 -41.49 4.07
C THR A 596 -25.98 -41.62 3.47
N GLY A 597 -25.72 -42.72 2.77
CA GLY A 597 -24.46 -42.96 2.07
C GLY A 597 -23.41 -43.66 2.93
N ALA A 598 -22.58 -44.50 2.29
CA ALA A 598 -21.62 -45.36 2.99
C ALA A 598 -20.45 -44.60 3.63
N SER A 599 -20.16 -43.37 3.17
CA SER A 599 -19.11 -42.50 3.70
C SER A 599 -19.56 -41.64 4.87
N ALA A 600 -20.87 -41.53 5.14
CA ALA A 600 -21.36 -40.67 6.20
C ALA A 600 -20.89 -41.18 7.58
N ARG A 601 -20.51 -40.26 8.46
CA ARG A 601 -20.04 -40.52 9.83
C ARG A 601 -20.77 -39.60 10.80
N THR A 602 -21.18 -40.14 11.94
CA THR A 602 -21.70 -39.35 13.05
C THR A 602 -21.15 -39.86 14.37
N TRP A 603 -20.52 -38.95 15.10
CA TRP A 603 -19.87 -39.16 16.39
C TRP A 603 -20.56 -38.26 17.41
N ILE A 604 -21.14 -38.85 18.46
CA ILE A 604 -21.88 -38.08 19.48
C ILE A 604 -21.44 -38.53 20.87
N ASP A 605 -20.74 -37.65 21.58
CA ASP A 605 -20.49 -37.72 23.02
C ASP A 605 -21.34 -36.69 23.79
N GLY A 606 -22.44 -36.22 23.21
CA GLY A 606 -23.30 -35.21 23.82
C GLY A 606 -24.76 -35.52 23.56
N TRP A 607 -25.55 -34.49 23.26
CA TRP A 607 -26.97 -34.66 22.97
C TRP A 607 -27.38 -34.23 21.56
N LEU A 608 -28.35 -34.93 20.98
CA LEU A 608 -29.02 -34.56 19.73
C LEU A 608 -30.52 -34.61 19.93
N ALA A 609 -31.19 -33.47 19.71
CA ALA A 609 -32.64 -33.33 19.75
C ALA A 609 -33.20 -33.10 18.34
N ALA A 610 -34.17 -33.92 17.93
CA ALA A 610 -34.78 -33.86 16.60
C ALA A 610 -36.20 -34.45 16.60
N SER A 611 -37.00 -34.19 15.55
CA SER A 611 -38.32 -34.82 15.44
C SER A 611 -38.26 -36.33 15.22
N GLY A 612 -37.16 -36.81 14.62
CA GLY A 612 -36.86 -38.22 14.38
C GLY A 612 -35.46 -38.38 13.81
N MET A 613 -34.92 -39.60 13.90
CA MET A 613 -33.57 -39.93 13.45
C MET A 613 -33.60 -41.19 12.57
N HIS A 614 -33.08 -41.10 11.35
CA HIS A 614 -33.03 -42.20 10.39
C HIS A 614 -31.60 -42.44 9.93
N LEU A 615 -31.11 -43.66 10.14
CA LEU A 615 -29.78 -44.11 9.77
C LEU A 615 -29.90 -45.09 8.58
N GLU A 616 -29.92 -44.52 7.37
CA GLU A 616 -30.05 -45.24 6.09
C GLU A 616 -28.69 -45.65 5.50
N GLY A 617 -27.60 -45.33 6.16
CA GLY A 617 -26.25 -45.74 5.76
C GLY A 617 -25.19 -45.12 6.66
N GLY A 618 -23.93 -45.38 6.33
CA GLY A 618 -22.79 -44.81 7.04
C GLY A 618 -22.59 -45.42 8.42
N LEU A 619 -21.83 -44.72 9.25
CA LEU A 619 -21.47 -45.14 10.60
C LEU A 619 -22.00 -44.13 11.61
N PHE A 620 -22.53 -44.63 12.72
CA PHE A 620 -22.93 -43.87 13.88
C PHE A 620 -22.26 -44.48 15.13
N SER A 621 -21.66 -43.68 15.99
CA SER A 621 -21.10 -44.10 17.29
C SER A 621 -21.48 -43.11 18.39
N ALA A 622 -21.56 -43.62 19.62
CA ALA A 622 -21.38 -42.75 20.77
C ALA A 622 -19.88 -42.45 20.93
N GLY A 623 -19.53 -41.32 21.56
CA GLY A 623 -18.13 -40.90 21.64
C GLY A 623 -17.61 -40.19 20.39
N LEU A 624 -16.43 -39.60 20.54
CA LEU A 624 -15.64 -39.07 19.42
C LEU A 624 -14.87 -40.21 18.73
N GLU A 625 -14.34 -39.98 17.53
CA GLU A 625 -13.63 -41.05 16.79
C GLU A 625 -12.51 -41.69 17.63
N GLY A 626 -12.64 -43.01 17.86
CA GLY A 626 -11.70 -43.82 18.63
C GLY A 626 -11.74 -43.57 20.15
N GLN A 627 -12.80 -42.93 20.64
CA GLN A 627 -13.02 -42.65 22.06
C GLN A 627 -14.37 -43.22 22.48
N THR A 628 -14.40 -43.80 23.67
CA THR A 628 -15.64 -44.21 24.31
C THR A 628 -16.43 -42.99 24.77
N GLY A 629 -17.76 -43.02 24.64
CA GLY A 629 -18.60 -41.91 25.09
C GLY A 629 -20.07 -42.23 25.27
N HIS A 630 -20.86 -41.15 25.42
CA HIS A 630 -22.30 -41.23 25.65
C HIS A 630 -23.10 -40.35 24.69
N ALA A 631 -23.99 -40.96 23.91
CA ALA A 631 -24.93 -40.26 23.04
C ALA A 631 -26.34 -40.20 23.65
N GLU A 632 -26.83 -39.00 23.93
CA GLU A 632 -28.21 -38.74 24.36
C GLU A 632 -29.07 -38.28 23.18
N LEU A 633 -30.06 -39.07 22.80
CA LEU A 633 -30.92 -38.83 21.65
C LEU A 633 -32.35 -38.49 22.10
N ASP A 634 -32.65 -37.20 22.19
CA ASP A 634 -34.00 -36.65 22.43
C ASP A 634 -34.77 -36.63 21.10
N VAL A 635 -35.21 -37.83 20.70
CA VAL A 635 -35.99 -38.03 19.48
C VAL A 635 -37.14 -38.97 19.73
N GLN A 636 -38.26 -38.78 19.02
CA GLN A 636 -39.42 -39.67 19.15
C GLN A 636 -39.13 -41.09 18.67
N GLN A 637 -38.27 -41.22 17.65
CA GLN A 637 -37.86 -42.50 17.10
C GLN A 637 -36.45 -42.41 16.48
N VAL A 638 -35.61 -43.41 16.76
CA VAL A 638 -34.38 -43.71 16.01
C VAL A 638 -34.62 -44.97 15.18
N SER A 639 -34.29 -44.92 13.89
CA SER A 639 -34.43 -46.07 12.97
C SER A 639 -33.09 -46.41 12.32
N PHE A 640 -32.54 -47.58 12.64
CA PHE A 640 -31.37 -48.16 11.99
C PHE A 640 -31.86 -49.00 10.81
N ILE A 641 -31.82 -48.47 9.60
CA ILE A 641 -32.35 -49.16 8.41
C ILE A 641 -31.24 -49.94 7.71
N SER A 642 -30.14 -49.25 7.41
CA SER A 642 -28.98 -49.82 6.71
C SER A 642 -27.65 -49.19 7.13
N GLY A 643 -27.63 -48.40 8.19
CA GLY A 643 -26.42 -47.88 8.81
C GLY A 643 -25.70 -48.91 9.70
N VAL A 644 -24.50 -48.54 10.14
CA VAL A 644 -23.70 -49.28 11.13
C VAL A 644 -23.75 -48.53 12.45
N LEU A 645 -24.17 -49.20 13.53
CA LEU A 645 -23.90 -48.75 14.88
C LEU A 645 -22.52 -49.29 15.30
N LEU A 646 -21.56 -48.41 15.48
CA LEU A 646 -20.26 -48.73 16.07
C LEU A 646 -20.38 -48.63 17.60
N VAL A 647 -19.74 -49.56 18.31
CA VAL A 647 -19.62 -49.52 19.77
C VAL A 647 -18.17 -49.81 20.11
N ASP A 648 -17.46 -48.78 20.58
CA ASP A 648 -16.14 -48.90 21.17
C ASP A 648 -16.24 -49.47 22.60
N ILE A 649 -15.46 -50.51 22.88
CA ILE A 649 -15.42 -51.22 24.16
C ILE A 649 -13.98 -51.28 24.63
N ARG A 650 -13.63 -50.42 25.59
CA ARG A 650 -12.30 -50.42 26.20
C ARG A 650 -12.24 -51.40 27.36
N ASP A 651 -13.22 -51.32 28.26
CA ASP A 651 -13.40 -52.26 29.36
C ASP A 651 -14.88 -52.31 29.82
N ARG A 652 -15.15 -52.98 30.94
CA ARG A 652 -16.52 -53.16 31.46
C ARG A 652 -17.19 -51.88 31.96
N ALA A 653 -16.42 -50.88 32.36
CA ALA A 653 -16.91 -49.59 32.83
C ALA A 653 -16.79 -48.50 31.76
N ASP A 654 -15.97 -48.72 30.74
CA ASP A 654 -15.63 -47.76 29.70
C ASP A 654 -15.96 -48.33 28.30
N PHE A 655 -17.14 -48.00 27.83
CA PHE A 655 -17.67 -48.41 26.53
C PHE A 655 -18.76 -47.43 26.07
N ASP A 656 -19.02 -47.43 24.76
CA ASP A 656 -20.03 -46.58 24.15
C ASP A 656 -21.45 -46.87 24.63
N THR A 657 -22.18 -45.82 24.92
CA THR A 657 -23.57 -45.91 25.35
C THR A 657 -24.47 -44.93 24.60
N VAL A 658 -25.63 -45.42 24.16
CA VAL A 658 -26.65 -44.65 23.47
C VAL A 658 -27.94 -44.70 24.29
N SER A 659 -28.45 -43.54 24.70
CA SER A 659 -29.78 -43.40 25.30
C SER A 659 -30.73 -42.70 24.34
N VAL A 660 -31.91 -43.30 24.14
CA VAL A 660 -32.97 -42.77 23.26
C VAL A 660 -34.21 -42.50 24.10
N ASP A 661 -34.72 -41.27 24.07
CA ASP A 661 -35.94 -40.91 24.82
C ASP A 661 -37.20 -41.55 24.21
N GLY A 662 -37.21 -41.72 22.89
CA GLY A 662 -38.26 -42.39 22.15
C GLY A 662 -38.02 -43.88 21.90
N GLN A 663 -38.56 -44.37 20.78
CA GLN A 663 -38.43 -45.76 20.36
C GLN A 663 -37.14 -45.97 19.54
N ALA A 664 -36.45 -47.08 19.74
CA ALA A 664 -35.37 -47.54 18.85
C ALA A 664 -35.85 -48.69 17.97
N GLN A 665 -35.87 -48.48 16.65
CA GLN A 665 -36.12 -49.53 15.66
C GLN A 665 -34.78 -49.97 15.06
N LEU A 666 -34.42 -51.22 15.29
CA LEU A 666 -33.15 -51.80 14.87
C LEU A 666 -33.25 -52.51 13.52
N GLY A 667 -32.14 -52.47 12.79
CA GLY A 667 -31.84 -53.03 11.48
C GLY A 667 -30.38 -52.68 11.14
N GLY A 668 -29.91 -52.93 9.91
CA GLY A 668 -28.53 -52.61 9.54
C GLY A 668 -27.50 -53.47 10.31
N ALA A 669 -26.30 -52.93 10.54
CA ALA A 669 -25.21 -53.69 11.19
C ALA A 669 -24.83 -53.12 12.56
N LEU A 670 -24.40 -54.01 13.47
CA LEU A 670 -23.72 -53.66 14.71
C LEU A 670 -22.24 -54.04 14.58
N GLN A 671 -21.34 -53.07 14.75
CA GLN A 671 -19.90 -53.31 14.75
C GLN A 671 -19.33 -53.05 16.15
N LEU A 672 -18.57 -54.00 16.66
CA LEU A 672 -17.99 -53.96 18.01
C LEU A 672 -16.47 -53.87 17.90
N LEU A 673 -15.91 -52.76 18.38
CA LEU A 673 -14.47 -52.57 18.46
C LEU A 673 -14.02 -52.77 19.90
N PHE A 674 -13.02 -53.63 20.09
CA PHE A 674 -12.45 -53.89 21.40
C PHE A 674 -11.06 -53.27 21.44
N GLY A 675 -10.74 -52.57 22.53
CA GLY A 675 -9.41 -51.99 22.73
C GLY A 675 -8.29 -53.04 22.78
N GLU A 676 -7.04 -52.58 22.85
CA GLU A 676 -5.85 -53.46 22.84
C GLU A 676 -5.74 -54.42 24.05
N VAL A 677 -6.56 -54.20 25.08
CA VAL A 677 -6.61 -55.04 26.28
C VAL A 677 -7.63 -56.16 26.07
N PRO A 678 -7.35 -57.41 26.51
CA PRO A 678 -8.34 -58.48 26.45
C PRO A 678 -9.70 -58.00 27.00
N PRO A 679 -10.80 -58.16 26.25
CA PRO A 679 -12.09 -57.63 26.64
C PRO A 679 -12.53 -58.24 27.96
N ALA A 680 -13.07 -57.42 28.86
CA ALA A 680 -13.59 -57.93 30.11
C ALA A 680 -14.78 -58.87 29.82
N TYR A 681 -14.86 -60.00 30.53
CA TYR A 681 -16.08 -60.81 30.48
C TYR A 681 -17.22 -60.08 31.18
N GLY A 682 -18.41 -60.10 30.59
CA GLY A 682 -19.53 -59.40 31.18
C GLY A 682 -20.66 -59.10 30.21
N VAL A 683 -21.57 -58.26 30.70
CA VAL A 683 -22.71 -57.73 29.97
C VAL A 683 -22.50 -56.22 29.81
N TYR A 684 -22.64 -55.72 28.59
CA TYR A 684 -22.48 -54.32 28.22
C TYR A 684 -23.79 -53.81 27.64
N ARG A 685 -24.48 -52.93 28.37
CA ARG A 685 -25.72 -52.31 27.87
C ARG A 685 -25.38 -51.04 27.11
N PHE A 686 -25.18 -51.17 25.81
CA PHE A 686 -24.75 -50.08 24.94
C PHE A 686 -25.92 -49.29 24.33
N LEU A 687 -27.16 -49.81 24.36
CA LEU A 687 -28.34 -49.09 23.89
C LEU A 687 -29.49 -49.20 24.89
N SER A 688 -30.11 -48.07 25.23
CA SER A 688 -31.35 -48.00 26.01
C SER A 688 -32.35 -47.08 25.32
N ALA A 689 -33.62 -47.47 25.25
CA ALA A 689 -34.68 -46.68 24.61
C ALA A 689 -35.97 -46.69 25.45
N SER A 690 -36.41 -45.54 25.98
CA SER A 690 -37.57 -45.48 26.88
C SER A 690 -38.91 -45.75 26.19
N GLY A 691 -39.02 -45.44 24.89
CA GLY A 691 -40.16 -45.83 24.05
C GLY A 691 -40.14 -47.30 23.61
N GLY A 692 -39.10 -48.05 23.97
CA GLY A 692 -38.92 -49.46 23.66
C GLY A 692 -37.99 -49.72 22.48
N VAL A 693 -37.56 -50.98 22.36
CA VAL A 693 -36.71 -51.48 21.28
C VAL A 693 -37.51 -52.46 20.41
N SER A 694 -37.49 -52.27 19.10
CA SER A 694 -38.10 -53.20 18.13
C SER A 694 -37.09 -53.59 17.04
N GLY A 695 -37.29 -54.76 16.43
CA GLY A 695 -36.36 -55.29 15.42
C GLY A 695 -35.08 -55.89 16.02
N ARG A 696 -34.09 -56.14 15.16
CA ARG A 696 -32.74 -56.65 15.48
C ARG A 696 -31.76 -56.12 14.44
N PHE A 697 -30.47 -56.04 14.77
CA PHE A 697 -29.44 -55.82 13.76
C PHE A 697 -29.40 -57.01 12.79
N ASP A 698 -29.25 -56.73 11.49
CA ASP A 698 -29.16 -57.71 10.41
C ASP A 698 -27.83 -58.48 10.44
N SER A 699 -26.75 -57.82 10.86
CA SER A 699 -25.45 -58.42 11.13
C SER A 699 -24.82 -57.88 12.41
N VAL A 700 -23.94 -58.68 13.02
CA VAL A 700 -23.14 -58.29 14.17
C VAL A 700 -21.70 -58.72 13.87
N ASP A 701 -20.80 -57.74 13.81
CA ASP A 701 -19.38 -57.93 13.47
C ASP A 701 -18.52 -57.55 14.68
N TRP A 702 -17.47 -58.35 14.95
CA TRP A 702 -16.53 -58.13 16.05
C TRP A 702 -15.14 -58.65 15.72
N GLU A 703 -14.13 -58.09 16.37
CA GLU A 703 -12.72 -58.41 16.10
C GLU A 703 -12.13 -59.51 17.01
N LEU A 704 -12.89 -59.97 18.00
CA LEU A 704 -12.46 -61.01 18.94
C LEU A 704 -12.31 -62.38 18.27
N ASP A 705 -11.26 -63.11 18.64
CA ASP A 705 -11.04 -64.49 18.20
C ASP A 705 -12.21 -65.39 18.64
N PRO A 706 -13.00 -65.94 17.70
CA PRO A 706 -14.15 -66.78 18.01
C PRO A 706 -13.76 -68.11 18.67
N ALA A 707 -12.47 -68.50 18.67
CA ALA A 707 -11.97 -69.66 19.41
C ALA A 707 -11.85 -69.39 20.92
N LEU A 708 -11.72 -68.13 21.31
CA LEU A 708 -11.52 -67.70 22.70
C LEU A 708 -12.76 -67.04 23.30
N TYR A 709 -13.52 -66.31 22.48
CA TYR A 709 -14.63 -65.49 22.93
C TYR A 709 -15.94 -65.90 22.28
N ARG A 710 -16.98 -65.96 23.11
CA ARG A 710 -18.37 -66.08 22.68
C ARG A 710 -19.06 -64.75 22.92
N VAL A 711 -19.51 -64.16 21.82
CA VAL A 711 -20.27 -62.91 21.78
C VAL A 711 -21.75 -63.23 21.54
N SER A 712 -22.64 -62.63 22.31
CA SER A 712 -24.09 -62.77 22.14
C SER A 712 -24.80 -61.43 22.35
N VAL A 713 -25.74 -61.08 21.48
CA VAL A 713 -26.55 -59.87 21.63
C VAL A 713 -27.92 -60.23 22.19
N LEU A 714 -28.30 -59.60 23.31
CA LEU A 714 -29.61 -59.73 23.94
C LEU A 714 -30.46 -58.49 23.61
N TYR A 715 -31.61 -58.73 23.02
CA TYR A 715 -32.60 -57.69 22.69
C TYR A 715 -33.71 -57.69 23.74
N GLY A 716 -33.64 -56.74 24.67
CA GLY A 716 -34.66 -56.51 25.69
C GLY A 716 -35.84 -55.68 25.17
N ALA A 717 -36.84 -55.44 26.03
CA ALA A 717 -37.99 -54.61 25.66
C ALA A 717 -37.61 -53.13 25.46
N ASN A 718 -36.59 -52.65 26.16
CA ASN A 718 -36.15 -51.25 26.19
C ASN A 718 -34.62 -51.10 26.18
N PHE A 719 -33.88 -52.16 25.86
CA PHE A 719 -32.42 -52.12 25.82
C PHE A 719 -31.83 -53.14 24.84
N VAL A 720 -30.58 -52.92 24.44
CA VAL A 720 -29.73 -53.92 23.79
C VAL A 720 -28.47 -54.12 24.62
N GLU A 721 -28.15 -55.38 24.87
CA GLU A 721 -27.00 -55.79 25.67
C GLU A 721 -26.08 -56.73 24.89
N LEU A 722 -24.78 -56.53 25.04
CA LEU A 722 -23.75 -57.43 24.57
C LEU A 722 -23.27 -58.31 25.72
N GLY A 723 -23.35 -59.63 25.55
CA GLY A 723 -22.71 -60.60 26.45
C GLY A 723 -21.40 -61.10 25.85
N VAL A 724 -20.29 -60.93 26.58
CA VAL A 724 -18.97 -61.47 26.24
C VAL A 724 -18.58 -62.51 27.28
N SER A 725 -18.31 -63.73 26.83
CA SER A 725 -17.93 -64.86 27.69
C SER A 725 -16.80 -65.67 27.06
N ALA A 726 -16.03 -66.40 27.86
CA ALA A 726 -15.03 -67.31 27.34
C ALA A 726 -15.68 -68.51 26.63
N VAL A 727 -15.12 -68.93 25.50
CA VAL A 727 -15.42 -70.25 24.93
C VAL A 727 -14.76 -71.29 25.84
N PRO A 728 -15.51 -72.22 26.46
CA PRO A 728 -14.90 -73.21 27.33
C PRO A 728 -13.89 -74.05 26.53
N GLU A 729 -12.65 -74.13 27.01
CA GLU A 729 -11.63 -74.94 26.33
C GLU A 729 -12.13 -76.38 26.10
N PRO A 730 -11.80 -77.02 24.97
CA PRO A 730 -12.22 -78.40 24.69
C PRO A 730 -11.85 -79.39 25.82
N ALA A 731 -10.74 -79.16 26.52
CA ALA A 731 -10.32 -79.95 27.68
C ALA A 731 -11.27 -79.81 28.88
N SER A 732 -11.91 -78.64 29.04
CA SER A 732 -12.90 -78.39 30.10
C SER A 732 -14.18 -79.19 29.86
N TRP A 733 -14.63 -79.31 28.61
CA TRP A 733 -15.75 -80.19 28.25
C TRP A 733 -15.42 -81.66 28.53
N LEU A 734 -14.22 -82.10 28.17
CA LEU A 734 -13.75 -83.46 28.46
C LEU A 734 -13.68 -83.72 29.97
N LEU A 735 -13.13 -82.80 30.77
CA LEU A 735 -13.07 -82.93 32.23
C LEU A 735 -14.45 -82.93 32.87
N THR A 736 -15.40 -82.15 32.36
CA THR A 736 -16.78 -82.14 32.87
C THR A 736 -17.52 -83.43 32.51
N LEU A 737 -17.31 -83.96 31.30
CA LEU A 737 -17.81 -85.28 30.88
C LEU A 737 -17.18 -86.42 31.68
N PHE A 738 -15.86 -86.39 31.90
CA PHE A 738 -15.16 -87.38 32.73
C PHE A 738 -15.62 -87.30 34.19
N GLY A 739 -15.76 -86.10 34.75
CA GLY A 739 -16.30 -85.89 36.10
C GLY A 739 -17.73 -86.40 36.25
N GLY A 740 -18.59 -86.13 35.26
CA GLY A 740 -19.96 -86.65 35.19
C GLY A 740 -20.01 -88.18 35.05
N LEU A 741 -19.18 -88.77 34.19
CA LEU A 741 -19.07 -90.22 34.02
C LEU A 741 -18.57 -90.90 35.30
N VAL A 742 -17.59 -90.31 36.00
CA VAL A 742 -17.11 -90.81 37.29
C VAL A 742 -18.19 -90.71 38.37
N ALA A 743 -18.98 -89.64 38.39
CA ALA A 743 -20.10 -89.49 39.32
C ALA A 743 -21.23 -90.51 39.07
N VAL A 744 -21.59 -90.74 37.80
CA VAL A 744 -22.57 -91.78 37.40
C VAL A 744 -22.04 -93.18 37.72
N TYR A 745 -20.76 -93.46 37.47
CA TYR A 745 -20.13 -94.74 37.81
C TYR A 745 -20.10 -94.96 39.33
N ARG A 746 -19.84 -93.91 40.13
CA ARG A 746 -19.84 -93.97 41.59
C ARG A 746 -21.24 -94.20 42.17
N ASN A 747 -22.28 -93.59 41.59
CA ASN A 747 -23.69 -93.82 41.96
C ASN A 747 -24.23 -95.21 41.56
N ARG A 748 -23.71 -95.82 40.48
CA ARG A 748 -24.02 -97.22 40.14
C ARG A 748 -23.33 -98.23 41.07
N ARG A 749 -22.21 -97.85 41.71
CA ARG A 749 -21.49 -98.71 42.67
C ARG A 749 -22.07 -98.66 44.07
N SER A 750 -22.65 -97.52 44.49
CA SER A 750 -23.36 -97.39 45.78
C SER A 750 -24.74 -98.08 45.78
N SER A 751 -25.41 -98.19 44.62
CA SER A 751 -26.69 -98.91 44.46
C SER A 751 -26.57 -100.43 44.37
N ARG A 752 -25.37 -100.99 44.15
CA ARG A 752 -25.09 -102.45 44.23
C ARG A 752 -24.67 -102.94 45.62
N ARG A 753 -24.67 -102.08 46.63
CA ARG A 753 -24.35 -102.42 48.04
C ARG A 753 -25.54 -102.25 48.99
N ARG A 754 -26.76 -102.26 48.48
CA ARG A 754 -27.98 -102.47 49.28
C ARG A 754 -28.67 -103.74 48.82
#